data_AF-A0A395NZY4-F1
#
_entry.id   AF-A0A395NZY4-F1
#
_cell.length_a   1.000
_cell.length_b   1.000
_cell.length_c   1.000
_cell.angle_alpha   90.00
_cell.angle_beta   90.00
_cell.angle_gamma   90.00
#
_symmetry.space_group_name_H-M   'P 1'
#
loop_
_entity.id
_entity.type
_entity.pdbx_description
1 polymer ?
#
loop_
_entity_poly.entity_id
_entity_poly.type
_entity_poly.pdbx_seq_one_letter_code
_entity_poly.pdbx_strand_id
1 'polypeptide(L)'
;MGSELGLTADSKPGPRLNGVGIWWICWATGWTLLLVWGMGFLLYQRRMPMLKIRGIGMSLCAITLLHLYWISVQLGYVLGPLYPGDTQYWIMGTYLPLGIGLFHASNTRFLYVAQRQKQYIDRANILNAPITSKSSNNGGAIGRFRRLDHTTKVVVLVGSGMFFQLFMAIFMYLISRKWHSSWGIPGTEVHGTEMEQKVQMGRGWEWWPSVLWLFFWAWIVAPSTLWRARDIRDTQGWRTQTIWCAISGLHAAPMWLIALYVPGMEAINHHWIPPQWIAISIWLMEIFTVFLPCWEVLCHQALCQETLNTIAQWENNKTGLGKAIRSFKSKSTIIESIKTGWKSTNSSIKTSSVESILTLSALEYVLERNPEPLQQFSALRDFSGENIAFLTSVGEWKSSFPASVRNRRSDISEETRWELVRERFNRALRIYTEYISASDAAFPINISSVELKKLESVFEAPARSMYGEKQVVNPATPFNFPEWSKPGSVDSSCEAPKSVSEKDSVTGDCVQYWGDIPDGFDQNIFDDAEKSIKYLVLTNTWPKFVRDRRDSMESFENTGSTEAGGSLCFPISSTSGDVPAILELVRSAYRGDSSRAGWTTEADLVNDQRIDEKGLLAKINEPFGAVLVTHDEAGELLACCELLKQSDTLGYFGLFAVNPLRQAGGIGRKVLAEAEAYAKQTWGLNELEMSVIWTRDELIQWYIRRGYTKTEKTKPFPYGQLIDGKATRDDLYFSVLVKAL
;
A
#
# COMPACT_ATOMS: atom_id res chain seq x y z
N MET A 1 -49.59 5.33 -10.70
CA MET A 1 -48.19 5.87 -10.71
C MET A 1 -47.98 6.59 -9.39
N GLY A 2 -46.94 6.23 -8.64
CA GLY A 2 -46.71 6.69 -7.25
C GLY A 2 -45.97 8.02 -7.15
N SER A 3 -46.36 8.89 -6.21
CA SER A 3 -45.68 10.18 -5.99
C SER A 3 -44.41 10.00 -5.16
N GLU A 4 -43.46 10.94 -5.26
CA GLU A 4 -42.16 10.91 -4.56
C GLU A 4 -42.28 10.77 -3.04
N LEU A 5 -43.35 11.29 -2.44
CA LEU A 5 -43.58 11.21 -0.98
C LEU A 5 -44.74 10.25 -0.62
N GLY A 6 -45.20 9.41 -1.56
CA GLY A 6 -46.35 8.54 -1.33
C GLY A 6 -47.64 9.31 -0.99
N LEU A 7 -47.75 10.54 -1.47
CA LEU A 7 -48.96 11.37 -1.46
C LEU A 7 -49.95 10.93 -2.56
N THR A 8 -51.23 11.01 -2.23
CA THR A 8 -52.37 10.83 -3.14
C THR A 8 -53.20 12.12 -3.15
N ALA A 9 -54.08 12.29 -4.13
CA ALA A 9 -55.01 13.43 -4.18
C ALA A 9 -55.84 13.57 -2.89
N ASP A 10 -56.20 12.45 -2.27
CA ASP A 10 -57.03 12.39 -1.05
C ASP A 10 -56.23 12.51 0.26
N SER A 11 -54.91 12.75 0.19
CA SER A 11 -54.07 12.83 1.38
C SER A 11 -54.39 14.06 2.24
N LYS A 12 -54.55 13.86 3.55
CA LYS A 12 -54.84 14.95 4.51
C LYS A 12 -53.62 15.86 4.72
N PRO A 13 -53.81 17.19 4.81
CA PRO A 13 -52.74 18.13 5.15
C PRO A 13 -52.42 18.03 6.65
N GLY A 14 -51.50 17.13 7.01
CA GLY A 14 -51.06 16.89 8.37
C GLY A 14 -49.95 15.84 8.45
N PRO A 15 -49.21 15.75 9.57
CA PRO A 15 -48.14 14.78 9.71
C PRO A 15 -48.70 13.35 9.81
N ARG A 16 -48.08 12.39 9.13
CA ARG A 16 -48.45 10.96 9.18
C ARG A 16 -47.79 10.27 10.37
N LEU A 17 -48.45 10.30 11.54
CA LEU A 17 -47.95 9.70 12.79
C LEU A 17 -48.52 8.29 13.06
N ASN A 18 -48.70 7.48 12.02
CA ASN A 18 -49.04 6.06 12.16
C ASN A 18 -47.79 5.24 12.58
N GLY A 19 -47.95 3.94 12.83
CA GLY A 19 -46.84 3.07 13.25
C GLY A 19 -45.62 3.11 12.31
N VAL A 20 -45.85 3.24 10.99
CA VAL A 20 -44.80 3.41 9.98
C VAL A 20 -44.05 4.74 10.16
N GLY A 21 -44.78 5.84 10.35
CA GLY A 21 -44.19 7.15 10.60
C GLY A 21 -43.36 7.22 11.88
N ILE A 22 -43.85 6.63 12.97
CA ILE A 22 -43.11 6.54 14.24
C ILE A 22 -41.80 5.75 14.04
N TRP A 23 -41.85 4.63 13.32
CA TRP A 23 -40.67 3.84 13.02
C TRP A 23 -39.61 4.64 12.26
N TRP A 24 -40.00 5.38 11.21
CA TRP A 24 -39.08 6.23 10.45
C TRP A 24 -38.46 7.36 11.28
N ILE A 25 -39.22 7.97 12.20
CA ILE A 25 -38.69 8.99 13.12
C ILE A 25 -37.65 8.38 14.06
N CYS A 26 -37.96 7.23 14.67
CA CYS A 26 -37.04 6.54 15.58
C CYS A 26 -35.76 6.11 14.84
N TRP A 27 -35.90 5.55 13.63
CA TRP A 27 -34.78 5.15 12.78
C TRP A 27 -33.90 6.35 12.40
N ALA A 28 -34.51 7.43 11.91
CA ALA A 28 -33.79 8.65 11.54
C ALA A 28 -33.01 9.20 12.74
N THR A 29 -33.68 9.33 13.89
CA THR A 29 -33.07 9.89 15.11
C THR A 29 -31.92 9.02 15.63
N GLY A 30 -32.14 7.70 15.75
CA GLY A 30 -31.13 6.77 16.24
C GLY A 30 -29.89 6.73 15.33
N TRP A 31 -30.12 6.71 14.01
CA TRP A 31 -29.03 6.72 13.05
C TRP A 31 -28.25 8.04 13.03
N THR A 32 -28.93 9.19 13.07
CA THR A 32 -28.28 10.51 13.15
C THR A 32 -27.39 10.63 14.39
N LEU A 33 -27.87 10.18 15.57
CA LEU A 33 -27.07 10.20 16.80
C LEU A 33 -25.82 9.32 16.68
N LEU A 34 -25.95 8.12 16.12
CA LEU A 34 -24.83 7.21 15.90
C LEU A 34 -23.80 7.81 14.92
N LEU A 35 -24.27 8.41 13.82
CA LEU A 35 -23.43 9.04 12.82
C LEU A 35 -22.66 10.23 13.40
N VAL A 36 -23.33 11.13 14.11
CA VAL A 36 -22.72 12.29 14.77
C VAL A 36 -21.66 11.84 15.78
N TRP A 37 -21.93 10.78 16.54
CA TRP A 37 -20.95 10.19 17.45
C TRP A 37 -19.70 9.67 16.71
N GLY A 38 -19.89 8.91 15.63
CA GLY A 38 -18.77 8.42 14.80
C GLY A 38 -17.96 9.56 14.18
N MET A 39 -18.62 10.59 13.65
CA MET A 39 -17.97 11.78 13.10
C MET A 39 -17.17 12.53 14.20
N GLY A 40 -17.75 12.67 15.40
CA GLY A 40 -17.10 13.27 16.56
C GLY A 40 -15.84 12.51 16.99
N PHE A 41 -15.90 11.18 17.00
CA PHE A 41 -14.74 10.33 17.30
C PHE A 41 -13.59 10.54 16.29
N LEU A 42 -13.89 10.59 14.98
CA LEU A 42 -12.88 10.85 13.95
C LEU A 42 -12.28 12.25 14.05
N LEU A 43 -13.08 13.26 14.38
CA LEU A 43 -12.60 14.61 14.61
C LEU A 43 -11.69 14.70 15.84
N TYR A 44 -11.99 13.95 16.90
CA TYR A 44 -11.14 13.85 18.08
C TYR A 44 -9.79 13.21 17.72
N GLN A 45 -9.79 12.13 16.94
CA GLN A 45 -8.58 11.39 16.52
C GLN A 45 -7.89 11.94 15.27
N ARG A 46 -8.32 13.09 14.73
CA ARG A 46 -7.86 13.67 13.45
C ARG A 46 -6.35 13.87 13.30
N ARG A 47 -5.60 13.84 14.41
CA ARG A 47 -4.13 14.00 14.40
C ARG A 47 -3.39 12.74 13.97
N MET A 48 -4.04 11.57 13.97
CA MET A 48 -3.44 10.30 13.56
C MET A 48 -3.02 10.34 12.07
N PRO A 49 -1.83 9.83 11.71
CA PRO A 49 -1.32 9.87 10.33
C PRO A 49 -2.30 9.29 9.29
N MET A 50 -2.89 8.12 9.58
CA MET A 50 -3.90 7.48 8.72
C MET A 50 -5.09 8.40 8.39
N LEU A 51 -5.59 9.16 9.36
CA LEU A 51 -6.71 10.09 9.16
C LEU A 51 -6.28 11.39 8.48
N LYS A 52 -5.05 11.87 8.73
CA LYS A 52 -4.47 13.03 8.05
C LYS A 52 -4.29 12.79 6.55
N ILE A 53 -3.73 11.64 6.17
CA ILE A 53 -3.50 11.27 4.77
C ILE A 53 -4.83 11.22 4.01
N ARG A 54 -5.88 10.70 4.65
CA ARG A 54 -7.23 10.64 4.10
C ARG A 54 -7.90 11.99 3.87
N GLY A 55 -7.54 13.02 4.64
CA GLY A 55 -8.15 14.35 4.51
C GLY A 55 -9.63 14.35 4.91
N ILE A 56 -9.93 13.87 6.13
CA ILE A 56 -11.30 13.63 6.63
C ILE A 56 -12.26 14.83 6.54
N GLY A 57 -11.77 16.07 6.44
CA GLY A 57 -12.62 17.25 6.31
C GLY A 57 -13.53 17.21 5.07
N MET A 58 -13.00 16.79 3.92
CA MET A 58 -13.80 16.66 2.69
C MET A 58 -14.84 15.55 2.80
N SER A 59 -14.45 14.38 3.35
CA SER A 59 -15.38 13.27 3.53
C SER A 59 -16.49 13.62 4.51
N LEU A 60 -16.18 14.28 5.63
CA LEU A 60 -17.19 14.64 6.63
C LEU A 60 -18.14 15.73 6.11
N CYS A 61 -17.65 16.68 5.31
CA CYS A 61 -18.50 17.65 4.63
C CYS A 61 -19.45 16.98 3.63
N ALA A 62 -18.93 16.05 2.82
CA ALA A 62 -19.73 15.24 1.90
C ALA A 62 -20.82 14.45 2.64
N ILE A 63 -20.44 13.74 3.71
CA ILE A 63 -21.36 12.96 4.54
C ILE A 63 -22.40 13.86 5.21
N THR A 64 -22.05 15.06 5.65
CA THR A 64 -23.03 15.99 6.24
C THR A 64 -24.13 16.35 5.23
N LEU A 65 -23.77 16.69 3.99
CA LEU A 65 -24.74 17.01 2.94
C LEU A 65 -25.60 15.79 2.56
N LEU A 66 -24.97 14.63 2.41
CA LEU A 66 -25.68 13.39 2.13
C LEU A 66 -26.63 13.01 3.26
N HIS A 67 -26.22 13.23 4.51
CA HIS A 67 -27.05 12.96 5.68
C HIS A 67 -28.24 13.91 5.78
N LEU A 68 -28.06 15.20 5.44
CA LEU A 68 -29.17 16.15 5.35
C LEU A 68 -30.21 15.74 4.30
N TYR A 69 -29.76 15.21 3.16
CA TYR A 69 -30.66 14.58 2.20
C TYR A 69 -31.34 13.34 2.80
N TRP A 70 -30.55 12.44 3.39
CA TRP A 70 -31.03 11.17 3.95
C TRP A 70 -32.11 11.39 5.01
N ILE A 71 -31.87 12.26 6.00
CA ILE A 71 -32.83 12.54 7.08
C ILE A 71 -34.10 13.21 6.52
N SER A 72 -33.96 14.10 5.53
CA SER A 72 -35.11 14.74 4.87
C SER A 72 -35.99 13.72 4.16
N VAL A 73 -35.38 12.71 3.54
CA VAL A 73 -36.08 11.60 2.90
C VAL A 73 -36.75 10.68 3.93
N GLN A 74 -36.07 10.31 5.02
CA GLN A 74 -36.68 9.45 6.04
C GLN A 74 -37.90 10.12 6.69
N LEU A 75 -37.81 11.42 6.94
CA LEU A 75 -38.93 12.20 7.47
C LEU A 75 -39.94 12.59 6.38
N GLY A 76 -39.61 12.40 5.10
CA GLY A 76 -40.47 12.72 3.96
C GLY A 76 -41.79 11.96 3.95
N TYR A 77 -41.81 10.73 4.48
CA TYR A 77 -43.06 9.99 4.69
C TYR A 77 -44.00 10.71 5.68
N VAL A 78 -43.44 11.22 6.77
CA VAL A 78 -44.20 11.84 7.87
C VAL A 78 -44.60 13.26 7.54
N LEU A 79 -43.63 14.05 7.07
CA LEU A 79 -43.74 15.50 6.87
C LEU A 79 -44.11 15.88 5.43
N GLY A 80 -44.12 14.94 4.50
CA GLY A 80 -44.41 15.20 3.09
C GLY A 80 -45.70 15.97 2.80
N PRO A 81 -46.83 15.71 3.50
CA PRO A 81 -48.04 16.51 3.34
C PRO A 81 -47.87 17.99 3.71
N LEU A 82 -46.95 18.30 4.63
CA LEU A 82 -46.68 19.65 5.13
C LEU A 82 -45.66 20.41 4.29
N TYR A 83 -44.82 19.70 3.52
CA TYR A 83 -43.80 20.35 2.71
C TYR A 83 -44.41 21.19 1.58
N PRO A 84 -43.85 22.39 1.30
CA PRO A 84 -44.08 23.09 0.05
C PRO A 84 -43.70 22.21 -1.15
N GLY A 85 -44.45 22.33 -2.25
CA GLY A 85 -44.30 21.44 -3.41
C GLY A 85 -42.94 21.54 -4.14
N ASP A 86 -42.23 22.65 -3.97
CA ASP A 86 -40.89 22.89 -4.52
C ASP A 86 -39.75 22.43 -3.59
N THR A 87 -40.03 22.14 -2.32
CA THR A 87 -39.00 21.76 -1.33
C THR A 87 -38.25 20.49 -1.74
N GLN A 88 -38.97 19.52 -2.31
CA GLN A 88 -38.38 18.27 -2.82
C GLN A 88 -37.37 18.53 -3.94
N TYR A 89 -37.70 19.47 -4.83
CA TYR A 89 -36.84 19.83 -5.95
C TYR A 89 -35.50 20.38 -5.46
N TRP A 90 -35.51 21.27 -4.47
CA TRP A 90 -34.30 21.85 -3.92
C TRP A 90 -33.48 20.86 -3.10
N ILE A 91 -34.11 20.03 -2.27
CA ILE A 91 -33.40 19.00 -1.48
C ILE A 91 -32.65 18.05 -2.42
N MET A 92 -33.30 17.62 -3.50
CA MET A 92 -32.73 16.68 -4.47
C MET A 92 -31.75 17.35 -5.44
N GLY A 93 -31.98 18.62 -5.81
CA GLY A 93 -31.12 19.41 -6.69
C GLY A 93 -29.88 20.00 -6.02
N THR A 94 -29.82 20.02 -4.68
CA THR A 94 -28.69 20.59 -3.93
C THR A 94 -27.95 19.55 -3.07
N TYR A 95 -28.55 19.03 -2.01
CA TYR A 95 -27.86 18.20 -1.02
C TYR A 95 -27.27 16.92 -1.63
N LEU A 96 -28.06 16.20 -2.43
CA LEU A 96 -27.65 14.96 -3.07
C LEU A 96 -26.47 15.15 -4.04
N PRO A 97 -26.55 15.99 -5.09
CA PRO A 97 -25.47 16.12 -6.07
C PRO A 97 -24.21 16.78 -5.49
N LEU A 98 -24.36 17.74 -4.58
CA LEU A 98 -23.21 18.37 -3.91
C LEU A 98 -22.52 17.36 -2.98
N GLY A 99 -23.29 16.57 -2.23
CA GLY A 99 -22.78 15.50 -1.38
C GLY A 99 -22.03 14.42 -2.17
N ILE A 100 -22.61 13.93 -3.27
CA ILE A 100 -21.97 12.94 -4.15
C ILE A 100 -20.70 13.52 -4.79
N GLY A 101 -20.75 14.76 -5.30
CA GLY A 101 -19.59 15.41 -5.91
C GLY A 101 -18.41 15.54 -4.94
N LEU A 102 -18.66 16.03 -3.73
CA LEU A 102 -17.65 16.12 -2.65
C LEU A 102 -17.14 14.73 -2.22
N PHE A 103 -18.03 13.73 -2.18
CA PHE A 103 -17.65 12.37 -1.86
C PHE A 103 -16.66 11.78 -2.87
N HIS A 104 -16.92 11.92 -4.16
CA HIS A 104 -16.00 11.46 -5.20
C HIS A 104 -14.69 12.26 -5.22
N ALA A 105 -14.73 13.56 -4.92
CA ALA A 105 -13.52 14.35 -4.71
C ALA A 105 -12.65 13.77 -3.60
N SER A 106 -13.28 13.41 -2.47
CA SER A 106 -12.61 12.77 -1.34
C SER A 106 -12.01 11.42 -1.74
N ASN A 107 -12.71 10.58 -2.52
CA ASN A 107 -12.20 9.27 -2.95
C ASN A 107 -11.09 9.36 -4.00
N THR A 108 -11.05 10.41 -4.82
CA THR A 108 -9.97 10.61 -5.80
C THR A 108 -8.61 10.81 -5.12
N ARG A 109 -8.60 11.31 -3.87
CA ARG A 109 -7.40 11.47 -3.05
C ARG A 109 -6.67 10.16 -2.78
N PHE A 110 -7.40 9.05 -2.60
CA PHE A 110 -6.81 7.72 -2.42
C PHE A 110 -5.89 7.34 -3.57
N LEU A 111 -6.40 7.43 -4.81
CA LEU A 111 -5.65 7.07 -6.01
C LEU A 111 -4.42 7.96 -6.18
N TYR A 112 -4.54 9.25 -5.84
CA TYR A 112 -3.42 10.17 -5.89
C TYR A 112 -2.32 9.81 -4.88
N VAL A 113 -2.69 9.53 -3.64
CA VAL A 113 -1.74 9.13 -2.59
C VAL A 113 -1.03 7.84 -2.99
N ALA A 114 -1.77 6.83 -3.46
CA ALA A 114 -1.19 5.57 -3.90
C ALA A 114 -0.20 5.75 -5.06
N GLN A 115 -0.55 6.58 -6.06
CA GLN A 115 0.33 6.89 -7.19
C GLN A 115 1.60 7.62 -6.75
N ARG A 116 1.48 8.58 -5.82
CA ARG A 116 2.64 9.32 -5.32
C ARG A 116 3.53 8.45 -4.44
N GLN A 117 2.95 7.61 -3.57
CA GLN A 117 3.73 6.72 -2.72
C GLN A 117 4.55 5.71 -3.53
N LYS A 118 4.08 5.28 -4.71
CA LYS A 118 4.84 4.43 -5.64
C LYS A 118 6.21 5.03 -6.03
N GLN A 119 6.36 6.35 -6.02
CA GLN A 119 7.63 7.02 -6.36
C GLN A 119 8.79 6.60 -5.43
N TYR A 120 8.49 6.23 -4.18
CA TYR A 120 9.49 5.77 -3.21
C TYR A 120 10.02 4.37 -3.51
N ILE A 121 9.43 3.65 -4.47
CA ILE A 121 9.98 2.39 -5.00
C ILE A 121 10.72 2.67 -6.30
N ASP A 122 10.08 3.39 -7.22
CA ASP A 122 10.62 3.62 -8.56
C ASP A 122 11.93 4.42 -8.52
N ARG A 123 12.18 5.21 -7.47
CA ARG A 123 13.43 5.97 -7.32
C ARG A 123 14.69 5.11 -7.15
N ALA A 124 14.57 3.89 -6.62
CA ALA A 124 15.65 2.90 -6.65
C ALA A 124 15.99 2.47 -8.09
N ASN A 125 15.01 2.52 -9.00
CA ASN A 125 15.16 2.17 -10.42
C ASN A 125 15.51 3.37 -11.33
N ILE A 126 15.08 4.59 -10.99
CA ILE A 126 15.27 5.82 -11.80
C ILE A 126 16.73 6.25 -11.89
N LEU A 127 17.61 5.83 -10.96
CA LEU A 127 19.06 6.04 -11.08
C LEU A 127 19.67 5.40 -12.37
N ASN A 128 18.91 4.56 -13.10
CA ASN A 128 19.39 3.84 -14.29
C ASN A 128 18.59 4.11 -15.60
N ALA A 129 17.65 5.07 -15.64
CA ALA A 129 16.84 5.31 -16.85
C ALA A 129 17.36 6.50 -17.70
N PRO A 130 17.53 6.35 -19.04
CA PRO A 130 17.92 7.46 -19.90
C PRO A 130 16.78 8.48 -20.02
N ILE A 131 17.11 9.75 -19.75
CA ILE A 131 16.13 10.83 -19.66
C ILE A 131 15.73 11.30 -21.06
N THR A 132 14.46 11.12 -21.41
CA THR A 132 13.85 11.77 -22.58
C THR A 132 12.80 12.77 -22.10
N SER A 133 13.13 14.06 -22.14
CA SER A 133 12.20 15.14 -21.78
C SER A 133 11.53 15.69 -23.05
N LYS A 134 10.28 15.28 -23.32
CA LYS A 134 9.41 16.04 -24.24
C LYS A 134 8.66 17.11 -23.45
N SER A 135 9.19 18.33 -23.46
CA SER A 135 8.48 19.52 -22.98
C SER A 135 7.53 20.03 -24.08
N SER A 136 6.23 19.79 -23.91
CA SER A 136 5.18 20.43 -24.72
C SER A 136 4.75 21.72 -24.02
N ASN A 137 5.28 22.84 -24.50
CA ASN A 137 4.95 24.17 -24.02
C ASN A 137 3.67 24.68 -24.67
N ASN A 138 2.50 24.25 -24.19
CA ASN A 138 1.22 24.84 -24.62
C ASN A 138 0.80 25.94 -23.64
N GLY A 139 1.05 27.20 -24.03
CA GLY A 139 0.54 28.40 -23.38
C GLY A 139 -0.96 28.56 -23.62
N GLY A 140 -1.77 28.10 -22.67
CA GLY A 140 -3.23 28.30 -22.68
C GLY A 140 -3.85 27.96 -21.34
N ALA A 141 -5.14 28.24 -21.14
CA ALA A 141 -5.86 27.87 -19.91
C ALA A 141 -5.76 26.36 -19.60
N ILE A 142 -5.76 25.53 -20.64
CA ILE A 142 -5.55 24.07 -20.54
C ILE A 142 -4.11 23.74 -20.08
N GLY A 143 -3.11 24.50 -20.55
CA GLY A 143 -1.73 24.36 -20.09
C GLY A 143 -1.55 24.79 -18.63
N ARG A 144 -2.19 25.88 -18.22
CA ARG A 144 -2.25 26.33 -16.82
C ARG A 144 -2.94 25.29 -15.94
N PHE A 145 -4.09 24.77 -16.37
CA PHE A 145 -4.80 23.71 -15.66
C PHE A 145 -3.97 22.43 -15.54
N ARG A 146 -3.27 22.00 -16.59
CA ARG A 146 -2.35 20.86 -16.55
C ARG A 146 -1.17 21.05 -15.59
N ARG A 147 -0.77 22.30 -15.31
CA ARG A 147 0.30 22.63 -14.35
C ARG A 147 -0.15 22.70 -12.89
N LEU A 148 -1.46 22.77 -12.62
CA LEU A 148 -1.96 22.81 -11.25
C LEU A 148 -1.62 21.52 -10.49
N ASP A 149 -1.37 21.65 -9.19
CA ASP A 149 -1.29 20.51 -8.28
C ASP A 149 -2.57 19.68 -8.31
N HIS A 150 -2.42 18.39 -8.09
CA HIS A 150 -3.53 17.44 -8.20
C HIS A 150 -4.72 17.83 -7.31
N THR A 151 -4.46 18.24 -6.06
CA THR A 151 -5.48 18.70 -5.13
C THR A 151 -6.26 19.89 -5.72
N THR A 152 -5.55 20.88 -6.27
CA THR A 152 -6.16 22.06 -6.89
C THR A 152 -6.95 21.69 -8.15
N LYS A 153 -6.43 20.78 -8.98
CA LYS A 153 -7.16 20.27 -10.16
C LYS A 153 -8.48 19.61 -9.77
N VAL A 154 -8.47 18.76 -8.74
CA VAL A 154 -9.68 18.08 -8.25
C VAL A 154 -10.67 19.10 -7.71
N VAL A 155 -10.24 20.06 -6.88
CA VAL A 155 -11.11 21.11 -6.35
C VAL A 155 -11.72 21.95 -7.47
N VAL A 156 -10.93 22.35 -8.47
CA VAL A 156 -11.43 23.14 -9.61
C VAL A 156 -12.42 22.33 -10.44
N LEU A 157 -12.12 21.07 -10.77
CA LEU A 157 -13.02 20.21 -11.55
C LEU A 157 -14.33 19.96 -10.81
N VAL A 158 -14.24 19.50 -9.56
CA VAL A 158 -15.42 19.19 -8.74
C VAL A 158 -16.21 20.46 -8.46
N GLY A 159 -15.56 21.57 -8.11
CA GLY A 159 -16.21 22.87 -7.90
C GLY A 159 -16.90 23.39 -9.16
N SER A 160 -16.28 23.25 -10.34
CA SER A 160 -16.91 23.62 -11.60
C SER A 160 -18.13 22.75 -11.94
N GLY A 161 -18.07 21.45 -11.67
CA GLY A 161 -19.20 20.54 -11.83
C GLY A 161 -20.34 20.83 -10.87
N MET A 162 -20.02 21.10 -9.59
CA MET A 162 -21.00 21.50 -8.57
C MET A 162 -21.68 22.83 -8.94
N PHE A 163 -20.92 23.80 -9.43
CA PHE A 163 -21.46 25.07 -9.92
C PHE A 163 -22.38 24.86 -11.13
N PHE A 164 -21.95 24.08 -12.12
CA PHE A 164 -22.74 23.77 -13.30
C PHE A 164 -24.05 23.06 -12.93
N GLN A 165 -24.01 22.11 -12.00
CA GLN A 165 -25.19 21.43 -11.49
C GLN A 165 -26.17 22.39 -10.80
N LEU A 166 -25.67 23.25 -9.91
CA LEU A 166 -26.51 24.26 -9.25
C LEU A 166 -27.11 25.24 -10.26
N PHE A 167 -26.32 25.66 -11.25
CA PHE A 167 -26.80 26.50 -12.35
C PHE A 167 -27.91 25.82 -13.14
N MET A 168 -27.75 24.53 -13.49
CA MET A 168 -28.80 23.75 -14.18
C MET A 168 -30.07 23.63 -13.32
N ALA A 169 -29.96 23.39 -12.02
CA ALA A 169 -31.11 23.32 -11.12
C ALA A 169 -31.86 24.66 -11.03
N ILE A 170 -31.13 25.77 -10.86
CA ILE A 170 -31.73 27.12 -10.86
C ILE A 170 -32.38 27.42 -12.21
N PHE A 171 -31.71 27.11 -13.31
CA PHE A 171 -32.21 27.35 -14.66
C PHE A 171 -33.50 26.56 -14.96
N MET A 172 -33.55 25.27 -14.59
CA MET A 172 -34.75 24.44 -14.72
C MET A 172 -35.90 24.95 -13.85
N TYR A 173 -35.62 25.36 -12.61
CA TYR A 173 -36.62 25.94 -11.72
C TYR A 173 -37.26 27.20 -12.34
N LEU A 174 -36.43 28.13 -12.82
CA LEU A 174 -36.89 29.41 -13.39
C LEU A 174 -37.71 29.23 -14.68
N ILE A 175 -37.37 28.23 -15.50
CA ILE A 175 -37.99 28.01 -16.80
C ILE A 175 -39.32 27.24 -16.70
N SER A 176 -39.47 26.36 -15.71
CA SER A 176 -40.68 25.58 -15.57
C SER A 176 -41.80 26.39 -14.92
N ARG A 177 -42.97 26.40 -15.58
CA ARG A 177 -44.19 27.01 -15.05
C ARG A 177 -44.84 26.15 -13.95
N LYS A 178 -44.23 25.01 -13.62
CA LYS A 178 -44.64 24.14 -12.53
C LYS A 178 -44.56 24.80 -11.15
N TRP A 179 -43.59 25.69 -10.93
CA TRP A 179 -43.35 26.35 -9.64
C TRP A 179 -43.70 27.84 -9.65
N HIS A 180 -44.16 28.37 -10.79
CA HIS A 180 -44.42 29.78 -11.00
C HIS A 180 -45.80 29.98 -11.63
N SER A 181 -46.64 30.83 -11.02
CA SER A 181 -47.98 31.10 -11.56
C SER A 181 -47.98 32.02 -12.79
N SER A 182 -47.01 32.95 -12.87
CA SER A 182 -47.01 34.05 -13.83
C SER A 182 -46.07 33.89 -15.03
N TRP A 183 -45.00 33.10 -14.94
CA TRP A 183 -44.04 32.92 -16.03
C TRP A 183 -43.59 31.47 -16.19
N GLY A 184 -42.98 31.16 -17.33
CA GLY A 184 -42.35 29.85 -17.62
C GLY A 184 -42.79 29.31 -18.98
N ILE A 185 -42.30 28.14 -19.35
CA ILE A 185 -42.67 27.48 -20.61
C ILE A 185 -44.13 27.03 -20.55
N PRO A 186 -45.01 27.50 -21.47
CA PRO A 186 -46.39 27.04 -21.56
C PRO A 186 -46.48 25.52 -21.76
N GLY A 187 -47.40 24.86 -21.06
CA GLY A 187 -47.55 23.40 -21.09
C GLY A 187 -46.81 22.63 -19.99
N THR A 188 -46.07 23.31 -19.11
CA THR A 188 -45.48 22.74 -17.88
C THR A 188 -46.31 23.04 -16.62
N GLU A 189 -47.48 23.65 -16.81
CA GLU A 189 -48.39 24.06 -15.74
C GLU A 189 -48.98 22.87 -15.01
N VAL A 190 -49.24 23.07 -13.71
CA VAL A 190 -49.81 22.07 -12.82
C VAL A 190 -51.14 22.61 -12.32
N HIS A 191 -52.19 21.80 -12.44
CA HIS A 191 -53.57 22.18 -12.12
C HIS A 191 -54.20 21.21 -11.12
N GLY A 192 -55.24 21.65 -10.42
CA GLY A 192 -55.99 20.85 -9.45
C GLY A 192 -55.85 21.37 -8.02
N THR A 193 -56.22 20.52 -7.05
CA THR A 193 -56.09 20.78 -5.61
C THR A 193 -54.61 20.85 -5.18
N GLU A 194 -54.30 21.49 -4.05
CA GLU A 194 -52.91 21.64 -3.58
C GLU A 194 -52.14 20.30 -3.51
N MET A 195 -52.81 19.21 -3.11
CA MET A 195 -52.20 17.89 -3.02
C MET A 195 -51.99 17.24 -4.39
N GLU A 196 -52.91 17.42 -5.34
CA GLU A 196 -52.71 17.01 -6.73
C GLU A 196 -51.55 17.77 -7.38
N GLN A 197 -51.44 19.06 -7.09
CA GLN A 197 -50.33 19.87 -7.58
C GLN A 197 -49.00 19.35 -7.02
N LYS A 198 -48.91 19.09 -5.71
CA LYS A 198 -47.71 18.49 -5.07
C LYS A 198 -47.32 17.15 -5.67
N VAL A 199 -48.30 16.29 -6.00
CA VAL A 199 -48.05 15.00 -6.65
C VAL A 199 -47.48 15.18 -8.06
N GLN A 200 -47.99 16.13 -8.84
CA GLN A 200 -47.52 16.42 -10.19
C GLN A 200 -46.16 17.15 -10.20
N MET A 201 -45.86 17.94 -9.17
CA MET A 201 -44.58 18.64 -9.00
C MET A 201 -43.40 17.67 -8.82
N GLY A 202 -43.62 16.53 -8.18
CA GLY A 202 -42.61 15.49 -7.96
C GLY A 202 -42.25 14.66 -9.20
N ARG A 203 -42.68 15.03 -10.41
CA ARG A 203 -42.36 14.30 -11.65
C ARG A 203 -42.07 15.26 -12.78
N GLY A 204 -41.49 14.77 -13.87
CA GLY A 204 -41.34 15.51 -15.13
C GLY A 204 -39.89 15.63 -15.59
N TRP A 205 -39.70 16.29 -16.72
CA TRP A 205 -38.40 16.46 -17.38
C TRP A 205 -37.49 17.43 -16.61
N GLU A 206 -38.04 18.22 -15.70
CA GLU A 206 -37.27 19.17 -14.89
C GLU A 206 -36.27 18.47 -13.94
N TRP A 207 -36.48 17.18 -13.69
CA TRP A 207 -35.65 16.32 -12.84
C TRP A 207 -34.48 15.68 -13.61
N TRP A 208 -34.44 15.80 -14.94
CA TRP A 208 -33.44 15.15 -15.79
C TRP A 208 -32.00 15.51 -15.43
N PRO A 209 -31.65 16.77 -15.13
CA PRO A 209 -30.29 17.10 -14.72
C PRO A 209 -29.83 16.31 -13.49
N SER A 210 -30.70 16.17 -12.48
CA SER A 210 -30.38 15.40 -11.27
C SER A 210 -30.26 13.89 -11.55
N VAL A 211 -31.12 13.34 -12.41
CA VAL A 211 -31.07 11.93 -12.82
C VAL A 211 -29.78 11.63 -13.60
N LEU A 212 -29.47 12.46 -14.60
CA LEU A 212 -28.26 12.34 -15.42
C LEU A 212 -27.00 12.45 -14.57
N TRP A 213 -26.98 13.38 -13.62
CA TRP A 213 -25.85 13.56 -12.71
C TRP A 213 -25.65 12.33 -11.83
N LEU A 214 -26.72 11.79 -11.23
CA LEU A 214 -26.66 10.58 -10.41
C LEU A 214 -26.16 9.37 -11.23
N PHE A 215 -26.65 9.21 -12.45
CA PHE A 215 -26.22 8.14 -13.34
C PHE A 215 -24.75 8.27 -13.75
N PHE A 216 -24.30 9.49 -14.07
CA PHE A 216 -22.91 9.76 -14.42
C PHE A 216 -21.94 9.30 -13.31
N TRP A 217 -22.21 9.67 -12.06
CA TRP A 217 -21.34 9.26 -10.95
C TRP A 217 -21.39 7.75 -10.69
N ALA A 218 -22.58 7.16 -10.65
CA ALA A 218 -22.75 5.75 -10.32
C ALA A 218 -22.31 4.79 -11.45
N TRP A 219 -22.48 5.15 -12.72
CA TRP A 219 -22.28 4.24 -13.84
C TRP A 219 -21.09 4.57 -14.75
N ILE A 220 -20.49 5.76 -14.61
CA ILE A 220 -19.26 6.12 -15.33
C ILE A 220 -18.10 6.26 -14.35
N VAL A 221 -18.24 7.12 -13.34
CA VAL A 221 -17.12 7.41 -12.44
C VAL A 221 -16.84 6.27 -11.46
N ALA A 222 -17.87 5.68 -10.85
CA ALA A 222 -17.70 4.58 -9.90
C ALA A 222 -17.03 3.35 -10.54
N PRO A 223 -17.46 2.83 -11.71
CA PRO A 223 -16.76 1.74 -12.40
C PRO A 223 -15.32 2.10 -12.80
N SER A 224 -15.08 3.32 -13.27
CA SER A 224 -13.71 3.79 -13.56
C SER A 224 -12.83 3.79 -12.32
N THR A 225 -13.38 4.21 -11.17
CA THR A 225 -12.68 4.22 -9.89
C THR A 225 -12.40 2.80 -9.39
N LEU A 226 -13.37 1.89 -9.50
CA LEU A 226 -13.21 0.46 -9.19
C LEU A 226 -12.08 -0.15 -10.01
N TRP A 227 -12.05 0.12 -11.32
CA TRP A 227 -11.01 -0.37 -12.20
C TRP A 227 -9.62 0.15 -11.80
N ARG A 228 -9.50 1.44 -11.51
CA ARG A 228 -8.22 2.04 -11.09
C ARG A 228 -7.75 1.57 -9.70
N ALA A 229 -8.67 1.20 -8.82
CA ALA A 229 -8.37 0.76 -7.46
C ALA A 229 -8.08 -0.76 -7.35
N ARG A 230 -8.32 -1.55 -8.39
CA ARG A 230 -8.32 -3.03 -8.32
C ARG A 230 -6.99 -3.63 -7.86
N ASP A 231 -5.87 -3.03 -8.30
CA ASP A 231 -4.51 -3.53 -8.09
C ASP A 231 -3.83 -2.95 -6.83
N ILE A 232 -4.49 -2.04 -6.12
CA ILE A 232 -3.96 -1.43 -4.88
C ILE A 232 -4.33 -2.34 -3.70
N ARG A 233 -3.40 -2.58 -2.76
CA ARG A 233 -3.65 -3.41 -1.57
C ARG A 233 -3.24 -2.65 -0.31
N ASP A 234 -4.10 -1.78 0.18
CA ASP A 234 -3.82 -0.96 1.35
C ASP A 234 -4.13 -1.66 2.68
N THR A 235 -3.44 -1.25 3.75
CA THR A 235 -3.66 -1.71 5.13
C THR A 235 -4.67 -0.86 5.90
N GLN A 236 -5.14 0.23 5.30
CA GLN A 236 -5.98 1.27 5.93
C GLN A 236 -7.44 1.21 5.46
N GLY A 237 -7.88 0.07 4.90
CA GLY A 237 -9.23 -0.20 4.37
C GLY A 237 -9.82 0.84 3.41
N TRP A 238 -9.02 1.74 2.85
CA TRP A 238 -9.47 2.83 2.00
C TRP A 238 -9.94 2.31 0.64
N ARG A 239 -9.28 1.27 0.09
CA ARG A 239 -9.79 0.53 -1.07
C ARG A 239 -11.14 -0.10 -0.77
N THR A 240 -11.26 -0.79 0.35
CA THR A 240 -12.47 -1.51 0.75
C THR A 240 -13.65 -0.55 0.82
N GLN A 241 -13.50 0.59 1.50
CA GLN A 241 -14.51 1.64 1.48
C GLN A 241 -14.83 2.12 0.07
N THR A 242 -13.81 2.44 -0.74
CA THR A 242 -14.02 2.98 -2.09
C THR A 242 -14.84 2.01 -2.94
N ILE A 243 -14.54 0.71 -2.84
CA ILE A 243 -15.26 -0.35 -3.53
C ILE A 243 -16.71 -0.43 -3.06
N TRP A 244 -16.94 -0.56 -1.75
CA TRP A 244 -18.30 -0.71 -1.23
C TRP A 244 -19.17 0.52 -1.46
N CYS A 245 -18.61 1.73 -1.36
CA CYS A 245 -19.34 2.95 -1.67
C CYS A 245 -19.69 3.03 -3.17
N ALA A 246 -18.77 2.66 -4.06
CA ALA A 246 -19.03 2.63 -5.50
C ALA A 246 -20.15 1.63 -5.85
N ILE A 247 -20.12 0.43 -5.26
CA ILE A 247 -21.16 -0.59 -5.46
C ILE A 247 -22.50 -0.12 -4.90
N SER A 248 -22.51 0.49 -3.72
CA SER A 248 -23.74 0.93 -3.07
C SER A 248 -24.56 1.92 -3.90
N GLY A 249 -23.92 2.73 -4.75
CA GLY A 249 -24.59 3.72 -5.61
C GLY A 249 -25.27 3.15 -6.86
N LEU A 250 -24.94 1.92 -7.31
CA LEU A 250 -25.38 1.39 -8.61
C LEU A 250 -26.90 1.20 -8.70
N HIS A 251 -27.53 0.74 -7.61
CA HIS A 251 -28.96 0.48 -7.57
C HIS A 251 -29.83 1.73 -7.37
N ALA A 252 -29.25 2.83 -6.89
CA ALA A 252 -30.00 4.00 -6.40
C ALA A 252 -30.91 4.60 -7.48
N ALA A 253 -30.34 4.94 -8.65
CA ALA A 253 -31.10 5.55 -9.75
C ALA A 253 -32.11 4.57 -10.39
N PRO A 254 -31.74 3.32 -10.75
CA PRO A 254 -32.69 2.35 -11.29
C PRO A 254 -33.87 2.09 -10.35
N MET A 255 -33.62 1.84 -9.07
CA MET A 255 -34.68 1.50 -8.11
C MET A 255 -35.61 2.68 -7.82
N TRP A 256 -35.07 3.90 -7.74
CA TRP A 256 -35.89 5.11 -7.61
C TRP A 256 -36.81 5.32 -8.82
N LEU A 257 -36.30 5.18 -10.05
CA LEU A 257 -37.12 5.29 -11.27
C LEU A 257 -38.17 4.17 -11.36
N ILE A 258 -37.81 2.94 -10.99
CA ILE A 258 -38.75 1.81 -10.92
C ILE A 258 -39.88 2.13 -9.93
N ALA A 259 -39.55 2.62 -8.73
CA ALA A 259 -40.54 2.98 -7.72
C ALA A 259 -41.50 4.10 -8.17
N LEU A 260 -41.05 5.04 -9.01
CA LEU A 260 -41.89 6.11 -9.54
C LEU A 260 -42.81 5.67 -10.68
N TYR A 261 -42.27 4.95 -11.65
CA TYR A 261 -42.92 4.74 -12.95
C TYR A 261 -43.58 3.36 -13.09
N VAL A 262 -43.16 2.35 -12.32
CA VAL A 262 -43.73 0.99 -12.41
C VAL A 262 -44.95 0.86 -11.49
N PRO A 263 -46.16 0.62 -12.02
CA PRO A 263 -47.39 0.54 -11.21
C PRO A 263 -47.34 -0.54 -10.12
N GLY A 264 -46.62 -1.64 -10.35
CA GLY A 264 -46.46 -2.72 -9.38
C GLY A 264 -45.78 -2.30 -8.07
N MET A 265 -45.05 -1.18 -8.05
CA MET A 265 -44.39 -0.66 -6.84
C MET A 265 -45.33 0.18 -5.95
N GLU A 266 -46.56 0.45 -6.38
CA GLU A 266 -47.49 1.33 -5.66
C GLU A 266 -47.83 0.80 -4.26
N ALA A 267 -47.98 -0.52 -4.10
CA ALA A 267 -48.19 -1.15 -2.80
C ALA A 267 -47.02 -0.92 -1.82
N ILE A 268 -45.79 -0.93 -2.33
CA ILE A 268 -44.57 -0.69 -1.55
C ILE A 268 -44.48 0.80 -1.18
N ASN A 269 -44.83 1.69 -2.11
CA ASN A 269 -44.78 3.14 -1.93
C ASN A 269 -45.65 3.69 -0.80
N HIS A 270 -46.63 2.91 -0.31
CA HIS A 270 -47.41 3.25 0.89
C HIS A 270 -46.63 3.16 2.20
N HIS A 271 -45.53 2.39 2.23
CA HIS A 271 -44.70 2.17 3.41
C HIS A 271 -43.26 2.66 3.21
N TRP A 272 -42.81 2.66 1.96
CA TRP A 272 -41.45 2.98 1.55
C TRP A 272 -41.48 3.94 0.36
N ILE A 273 -41.19 5.22 0.57
CA ILE A 273 -41.29 6.24 -0.49
C ILE A 273 -40.16 6.09 -1.53
N PRO A 274 -40.39 6.44 -2.81
CA PRO A 274 -39.40 6.23 -3.87
C PRO A 274 -37.97 6.75 -3.58
N PRO A 275 -37.75 7.96 -3.01
CA PRO A 275 -36.41 8.46 -2.71
C PRO A 275 -35.63 7.63 -1.67
N GLN A 276 -36.30 6.77 -0.88
CA GLN A 276 -35.63 5.93 0.11
C GLN A 276 -34.73 4.87 -0.53
N TRP A 277 -34.94 4.51 -1.80
CA TRP A 277 -34.01 3.68 -2.56
C TRP A 277 -32.65 4.35 -2.75
N ILE A 278 -32.61 5.67 -2.94
CA ILE A 278 -31.37 6.45 -2.94
C ILE A 278 -30.80 6.50 -1.52
N ALA A 279 -31.65 6.61 -0.50
CA ALA A 279 -31.22 6.69 0.89
C ALA A 279 -30.51 5.41 1.38
N ILE A 280 -30.81 4.22 0.83
CA ILE A 280 -30.04 2.99 1.12
C ILE A 280 -28.57 3.16 0.71
N SER A 281 -28.32 3.73 -0.48
CA SER A 281 -26.95 3.97 -0.95
C SER A 281 -26.19 4.93 -0.02
N ILE A 282 -26.85 6.02 0.40
CA ILE A 282 -26.26 6.99 1.32
C ILE A 282 -25.97 6.36 2.68
N TRP A 283 -26.90 5.58 3.21
CA TRP A 283 -26.71 4.87 4.48
C TRP A 283 -25.47 3.96 4.44
N LEU A 284 -25.28 3.20 3.35
CA LEU A 284 -24.09 2.38 3.15
C LEU A 284 -22.82 3.24 3.01
N MET A 285 -22.89 4.35 2.27
CA MET A 285 -21.76 5.29 2.15
C MET A 285 -21.37 5.87 3.51
N GLU A 286 -22.33 6.26 4.34
CA GLU A 286 -22.12 6.71 5.71
C GLU A 286 -21.42 5.64 6.55
N ILE A 287 -21.86 4.38 6.43
CA ILE A 287 -21.25 3.24 7.13
C ILE A 287 -19.77 3.12 6.79
N PHE A 288 -19.45 2.99 5.51
CA PHE A 288 -18.08 2.74 5.08
C PHE A 288 -17.18 3.98 5.18
N THR A 289 -17.75 5.18 5.19
CA THR A 289 -16.96 6.42 5.23
C THR A 289 -16.68 6.89 6.64
N VAL A 290 -17.54 6.57 7.61
CA VAL A 290 -17.41 6.99 9.00
C VAL A 290 -17.02 5.81 9.91
N PHE A 291 -17.77 4.71 9.89
CA PHE A 291 -17.54 3.63 10.86
C PHE A 291 -16.38 2.71 10.51
N LEU A 292 -16.08 2.49 9.22
CA LEU A 292 -14.88 1.72 8.83
C LEU A 292 -13.58 2.40 9.34
N PRO A 293 -13.38 3.73 9.17
CA PRO A 293 -12.24 4.40 9.80
C PRO A 293 -12.26 4.40 11.32
N CYS A 294 -13.44 4.49 11.95
CA CYS A 294 -13.53 4.39 13.41
C CYS A 294 -13.00 3.03 13.87
N TRP A 295 -13.42 1.96 13.22
CA TRP A 295 -12.96 0.61 13.48
C TRP A 295 -11.45 0.48 13.26
N GLU A 296 -10.93 1.00 12.15
CA GLU A 296 -9.50 0.99 11.85
C GLU A 296 -8.67 1.73 12.89
N VAL A 297 -9.14 2.89 13.39
CA VAL A 297 -8.47 3.62 14.46
C VAL A 297 -8.39 2.77 15.72
N LEU A 298 -9.48 2.10 16.10
CA LEU A 298 -9.49 1.23 17.28
C LEU A 298 -8.56 0.04 17.11
N CYS A 299 -8.59 -0.63 15.95
CA CYS A 299 -7.68 -1.72 15.63
C CYS A 299 -6.20 -1.26 15.63
N HIS A 300 -5.93 -0.08 15.09
CA HIS A 300 -4.60 0.51 15.07
C HIS A 300 -4.10 0.81 16.48
N GLN A 301 -4.93 1.43 17.33
CA GLN A 301 -4.58 1.72 18.71
C GLN A 301 -4.34 0.44 19.51
N ALA A 302 -5.18 -0.58 19.34
CA ALA A 302 -4.99 -1.88 19.96
C ALA A 302 -3.66 -2.52 19.54
N LEU A 303 -3.34 -2.50 18.24
CA LEU A 303 -2.08 -3.03 17.71
C LEU A 303 -0.85 -2.29 18.25
N CYS A 304 -0.91 -0.95 18.32
CA CYS A 304 0.17 -0.15 18.88
C CYS A 304 0.35 -0.44 20.37
N GLN A 305 -0.73 -0.55 21.15
CA GLN A 305 -0.67 -0.89 22.57
C GLN A 305 -0.09 -2.29 22.80
N GLU A 306 -0.51 -3.28 22.00
CA GLU A 306 0.07 -4.63 22.04
C GLU A 306 1.57 -4.59 21.77
N THR A 307 2.00 -3.88 20.72
CA THR A 307 3.43 -3.72 20.37
C THR A 307 4.21 -3.07 21.50
N LEU A 308 3.68 -2.00 22.11
CA LEU A 308 4.32 -1.32 23.24
C LEU A 308 4.42 -2.22 24.47
N ASN A 309 3.40 -3.02 24.75
CA ASN A 309 3.42 -3.99 25.84
C ASN A 309 4.48 -5.08 25.59
N THR A 310 4.59 -5.58 24.36
CA THR A 310 5.63 -6.54 23.95
C THR A 310 7.03 -5.96 24.13
N ILE A 311 7.24 -4.71 23.71
CA ILE A 311 8.54 -4.01 23.90
C ILE A 311 8.85 -3.84 25.38
N ALA A 312 7.90 -3.38 26.19
CA ALA A 312 8.09 -3.18 27.63
C ALA A 312 8.37 -4.50 28.37
N GLN A 313 7.69 -5.58 27.99
CA GLN A 313 7.95 -6.93 28.52
C GLN A 313 9.38 -7.39 28.17
N TRP A 314 9.81 -7.18 26.92
CA TRP A 314 11.17 -7.51 26.51
C TRP A 314 12.23 -6.69 27.26
N GLU A 315 12.01 -5.39 27.47
CA GLU A 315 12.92 -4.53 28.25
C GLU A 315 13.01 -4.96 29.73
N ASN A 316 11.88 -5.34 30.33
CA ASN A 316 11.84 -5.91 31.68
C ASN A 316 12.57 -7.26 31.76
N ASN A 317 12.40 -8.13 30.75
CA ASN A 317 13.13 -9.39 30.66
C ASN A 317 14.64 -9.16 30.49
N LYS A 318 15.05 -8.14 29.73
CA LYS A 318 16.46 -7.75 29.56
C LYS A 318 17.06 -7.19 30.85
N THR A 319 16.32 -6.39 31.62
CA THR A 319 16.79 -5.88 32.91
C THR A 319 16.81 -6.97 33.99
N GLY A 320 15.87 -7.92 33.97
CA GLY A 320 15.89 -9.14 34.79
C GLY A 320 17.07 -10.06 34.47
N LEU A 321 17.32 -10.32 33.18
CA LEU A 321 18.50 -11.06 32.71
C LEU A 321 19.80 -10.30 33.05
N GLY A 322 19.80 -8.97 32.98
CA GLY A 322 20.92 -8.11 33.41
C GLY A 322 21.23 -8.20 34.92
N LYS A 323 20.25 -8.56 35.76
CA LYS A 323 20.46 -8.84 37.18
C LYS A 323 21.05 -10.23 37.43
N ALA A 324 20.70 -11.22 36.60
CA ALA A 324 21.31 -12.56 36.61
C ALA A 324 22.71 -12.61 35.95
N ILE A 325 22.96 -11.77 34.93
CA ILE A 325 24.24 -11.69 34.19
C ILE A 325 25.36 -11.03 35.02
N ARG A 326 25.06 -10.38 36.16
CA ARG A 326 26.12 -10.04 37.13
C ARG A 326 26.79 -11.28 37.76
N SER A 327 26.27 -12.48 37.52
CA SER A 327 26.85 -13.75 37.95
C SER A 327 27.68 -14.47 36.87
N PHE A 328 27.43 -14.30 35.56
CA PHE A 328 28.23 -14.98 34.54
C PHE A 328 28.38 -14.14 33.26
N LYS A 329 29.62 -13.82 32.91
CA LYS A 329 30.02 -13.26 31.61
C LYS A 329 29.80 -14.29 30.51
N SER A 330 28.88 -14.03 29.57
CA SER A 330 29.12 -14.29 28.15
C SER A 330 28.14 -13.52 27.26
N LYS A 331 28.65 -12.95 26.18
CA LYS A 331 27.99 -11.93 25.34
C LYS A 331 27.42 -12.45 24.00
N SER A 332 27.31 -13.76 23.77
CA SER A 332 27.03 -14.30 22.42
C SER A 332 25.61 -14.82 22.13
N THR A 333 24.69 -14.89 23.09
CA THR A 333 23.46 -15.70 22.93
C THR A 333 22.24 -14.96 22.35
N ILE A 334 22.28 -13.64 22.16
CA ILE A 334 21.08 -12.88 21.72
C ILE A 334 20.82 -13.01 20.20
N ILE A 335 21.88 -13.20 19.41
CA ILE A 335 21.81 -13.16 17.93
C ILE A 335 21.22 -14.45 17.34
N GLU A 336 21.27 -15.56 18.07
CA GLU A 336 20.77 -16.87 17.60
C GLU A 336 19.24 -17.01 17.75
N SER A 337 18.62 -16.25 18.66
CA SER A 337 17.17 -16.26 18.91
C SER A 337 16.33 -15.58 17.81
N ILE A 338 16.93 -14.65 17.06
CA ILE A 338 16.27 -13.92 15.96
C ILE A 338 16.11 -14.82 14.74
N LYS A 339 17.03 -15.78 14.52
CA LYS A 339 16.96 -16.75 13.41
C LYS A 339 16.06 -17.96 13.69
N THR A 340 15.85 -18.32 14.96
CA THR A 340 15.05 -19.48 15.36
C THR A 340 13.58 -19.15 15.67
N GLY A 341 13.26 -17.89 15.98
CA GLY A 341 11.89 -17.44 16.26
C GLY A 341 10.89 -17.64 15.10
N TRP A 342 11.36 -17.75 13.86
CA TRP A 342 10.50 -17.93 12.68
C TRP A 342 10.02 -19.37 12.42
N LYS A 343 10.29 -20.34 13.30
CA LYS A 343 10.13 -21.77 12.96
C LYS A 343 9.40 -22.69 13.95
N SER A 344 8.91 -22.23 15.11
CA SER A 344 8.33 -23.16 16.09
C SER A 344 6.80 -23.16 16.09
N THR A 345 6.22 -24.21 15.50
CA THR A 345 4.84 -24.67 15.71
C THR A 345 4.79 -25.56 16.95
N ASN A 346 4.73 -24.97 18.14
CA ASN A 346 4.18 -25.62 19.33
C ASN A 346 3.52 -24.57 20.24
N SER A 347 2.29 -24.86 20.67
CA SER A 347 1.31 -23.92 21.24
C SER A 347 1.72 -23.22 22.54
N SER A 348 2.85 -23.59 23.16
CA SER A 348 3.38 -23.02 24.40
C SER A 348 4.47 -21.95 24.20
N ILE A 349 5.07 -21.86 22.99
CA ILE A 349 6.22 -20.96 22.67
C ILE A 349 5.80 -19.86 21.66
N LYS A 350 4.52 -19.51 21.59
CA LYS A 350 4.05 -18.45 20.67
C LYS A 350 4.39 -17.03 21.13
N THR A 351 4.68 -16.80 22.40
CA THR A 351 4.93 -15.45 22.95
C THR A 351 6.38 -15.01 22.77
N SER A 352 7.36 -15.89 23.04
CA SER A 352 8.79 -15.52 23.02
C SER A 352 9.37 -15.24 21.63
N SER A 353 8.83 -15.85 20.57
CA SER A 353 9.29 -15.64 19.20
C SER A 353 8.75 -14.34 18.59
N VAL A 354 7.51 -13.98 18.91
CA VAL A 354 6.89 -12.71 18.51
C VAL A 354 7.57 -11.53 19.19
N GLU A 355 7.98 -11.71 20.46
CA GLU A 355 8.76 -10.73 21.23
C GLU A 355 10.10 -10.35 20.58
N SER A 356 10.83 -11.29 19.97
CA SER A 356 12.16 -10.98 19.39
C SER A 356 12.09 -10.26 18.04
N ILE A 357 11.02 -10.48 17.27
CA ILE A 357 10.83 -9.93 15.92
C ILE A 357 10.31 -8.49 15.95
N LEU A 358 9.53 -8.10 16.97
CA LEU A 358 8.99 -6.75 17.13
C LEU A 358 9.98 -5.78 17.82
N THR A 359 11.27 -6.10 17.82
CA THR A 359 12.30 -5.29 18.48
C THR A 359 12.89 -4.22 17.55
N LEU A 360 13.38 -3.13 18.15
CA LEU A 360 14.12 -2.09 17.43
C LEU A 360 15.35 -2.67 16.70
N SER A 361 16.03 -3.64 17.31
CA SER A 361 17.18 -4.32 16.68
C SER A 361 16.82 -5.11 15.42
N ALA A 362 15.63 -5.71 15.37
CA ALA A 362 15.17 -6.42 14.17
C ALA A 362 14.86 -5.44 13.03
N LEU A 363 14.27 -4.29 13.35
CA LEU A 363 14.04 -3.21 12.39
C LEU A 363 15.35 -2.65 11.84
N GLU A 364 16.32 -2.32 12.71
CA GLU A 364 17.63 -1.81 12.29
C GLU A 364 18.37 -2.81 11.41
N TYR A 365 18.33 -4.10 11.75
CA TYR A 365 18.92 -5.16 10.93
C TYR A 365 18.32 -5.20 9.51
N VAL A 366 17.01 -5.05 9.36
CA VAL A 366 16.35 -5.00 8.04
C VAL A 366 16.76 -3.76 7.27
N LEU A 367 16.78 -2.60 7.93
CA LEU A 367 17.18 -1.33 7.30
C LEU A 367 18.63 -1.37 6.78
N GLU A 368 19.55 -2.00 7.52
CA GLU A 368 20.97 -2.11 7.14
C GLU A 368 21.24 -3.17 6.07
N ARG A 369 20.48 -4.28 6.05
CA ARG A 369 20.77 -5.43 5.18
C ARG A 369 19.97 -5.42 3.89
N ASN A 370 18.67 -5.24 4.00
CA ASN A 370 17.76 -5.28 2.86
C ASN A 370 16.47 -4.51 3.18
N PRO A 371 16.47 -3.16 3.04
CA PRO A 371 15.31 -2.33 3.31
C PRO A 371 14.20 -2.48 2.25
N GLU A 372 14.49 -3.04 1.07
CA GLU A 372 13.59 -3.01 -0.09
C GLU A 372 12.20 -3.63 0.20
N PRO A 373 12.05 -4.81 0.81
CA PRO A 373 10.72 -5.37 1.08
C PRO A 373 9.90 -4.51 2.05
N LEU A 374 10.55 -3.90 3.03
CA LEU A 374 9.91 -2.99 3.99
C LEU A 374 9.51 -1.68 3.30
N GLN A 375 10.37 -1.16 2.41
CA GLN A 375 10.10 0.03 1.61
C GLN A 375 8.93 -0.21 0.65
N GLN A 376 8.91 -1.32 -0.07
CA GLN A 376 7.80 -1.69 -0.96
C GLN A 376 6.47 -1.82 -0.19
N PHE A 377 6.49 -2.50 0.96
CA PHE A 377 5.32 -2.61 1.83
C PHE A 377 4.83 -1.24 2.30
N SER A 378 5.74 -0.42 2.83
CA SER A 378 5.43 0.91 3.35
C SER A 378 4.85 1.83 2.25
N ALA A 379 5.39 1.78 1.03
CA ALA A 379 4.93 2.61 -0.09
C ALA A 379 3.60 2.11 -0.68
N LEU A 380 3.46 0.81 -0.99
CA LEU A 380 2.30 0.31 -1.75
C LEU A 380 1.10 -0.03 -0.88
N ARG A 381 1.33 -0.30 0.41
CA ARG A 381 0.31 -0.86 1.30
C ARG A 381 0.03 0.03 2.50
N ASP A 382 1.08 0.46 3.22
CA ASP A 382 0.89 1.28 4.42
C ASP A 382 0.79 2.79 4.15
N PHE A 383 1.17 3.24 2.95
CA PHE A 383 1.28 4.65 2.54
C PHE A 383 2.16 5.49 3.49
N SER A 384 3.28 4.92 3.91
CA SER A 384 4.25 5.50 4.82
C SER A 384 5.69 5.37 4.28
N GLY A 385 5.83 5.31 2.95
CA GLY A 385 7.09 5.06 2.25
C GLY A 385 8.13 6.14 2.48
N GLU A 386 7.70 7.37 2.75
CA GLU A 386 8.57 8.49 3.10
C GLU A 386 9.43 8.22 4.34
N ASN A 387 8.92 7.47 5.32
CA ASN A 387 9.65 7.18 6.55
C ASN A 387 10.81 6.22 6.28
N ILE A 388 10.57 5.16 5.50
CA ILE A 388 11.62 4.19 5.16
C ILE A 388 12.64 4.82 4.21
N ALA A 389 12.16 5.57 3.20
CA ALA A 389 13.04 6.27 2.27
C ALA A 389 13.93 7.32 2.96
N PHE A 390 13.39 8.05 3.94
CA PHE A 390 14.18 8.94 4.80
C PHE A 390 15.25 8.18 5.59
N LEU A 391 14.89 7.09 6.28
CA LEU A 391 15.83 6.30 7.08
C LEU A 391 16.96 5.71 6.22
N THR A 392 16.63 5.17 5.03
CA THR A 392 17.64 4.67 4.08
C THR A 392 18.53 5.80 3.57
N SER A 393 17.95 6.96 3.21
CA SER A 393 18.72 8.12 2.74
C SER A 393 19.68 8.68 3.80
N VAL A 394 19.25 8.72 5.07
CA VAL A 394 20.11 9.14 6.19
C VAL A 394 21.20 8.10 6.45
N GLY A 395 20.88 6.81 6.38
CA GLY A 395 21.86 5.72 6.49
C GLY A 395 22.94 5.79 5.42
N GLU A 396 22.56 6.01 4.16
CA GLU A 396 23.47 6.23 3.02
C GLU A 396 24.30 7.51 3.18
N TRP A 397 23.68 8.60 3.61
CA TRP A 397 24.39 9.85 3.88
C TRP A 397 25.47 9.67 4.97
N LYS A 398 25.15 8.94 6.05
CA LYS A 398 26.12 8.60 7.11
C LYS A 398 27.21 7.64 6.63
N SER A 399 26.87 6.65 5.80
CA SER A 399 27.82 5.61 5.34
C SER A 399 28.69 6.02 4.16
N SER A 400 28.29 7.03 3.38
CA SER A 400 29.05 7.59 2.24
C SER A 400 30.39 8.25 2.61
N PHE A 401 30.86 8.04 3.84
CA PHE A 401 32.04 8.68 4.41
C PHE A 401 33.29 7.80 4.37
N PRO A 402 34.41 8.27 3.82
CA PRO A 402 35.69 7.60 3.94
C PRO A 402 36.19 7.57 5.39
N ALA A 403 36.64 6.41 5.88
CA ALA A 403 37.23 6.26 7.21
C ALA A 403 38.48 7.15 7.44
N SER A 404 39.10 7.65 6.37
CA SER A 404 40.31 8.48 6.37
C SER A 404 40.12 9.90 6.93
N VAL A 405 38.89 10.45 6.94
CA VAL A 405 38.61 11.78 7.52
C VAL A 405 38.22 11.67 9.01
N ARG A 406 37.82 10.48 9.47
CA ARG A 406 37.52 10.21 10.90
C ARG A 406 38.78 10.12 11.76
N ASN A 407 39.86 9.64 11.17
CA ASN A 407 41.18 9.62 11.77
C ASN A 407 41.91 10.90 11.35
N ARG A 408 42.29 11.77 12.30
CA ARG A 408 43.18 12.92 12.04
C ARG A 408 44.58 12.45 11.61
N ARG A 409 44.71 11.84 10.42
CA ARG A 409 45.99 11.71 9.73
C ARG A 409 46.11 12.86 8.73
N SER A 410 47.29 13.45 8.73
CA SER A 410 47.56 14.87 8.57
C SER A 410 47.81 15.34 7.13
N ASP A 411 47.31 14.65 6.10
CA ASP A 411 47.72 14.91 4.70
C ASP A 411 46.57 15.35 3.76
N ILE A 412 45.41 15.77 4.26
CA ILE A 412 44.30 16.26 3.41
C ILE A 412 44.32 17.80 3.36
N SER A 413 44.38 18.37 2.16
CA SER A 413 44.28 19.82 1.92
C SER A 413 42.98 20.40 2.51
N GLU A 414 43.05 21.61 3.08
CA GLU A 414 41.88 22.33 3.60
C GLU A 414 40.81 22.56 2.52
N GLU A 415 41.21 22.71 1.25
CA GLU A 415 40.27 22.81 0.11
C GLU A 415 39.46 21.53 -0.06
N THR A 416 40.12 20.36 -0.05
CA THR A 416 39.45 19.06 -0.17
C THR A 416 38.52 18.80 1.02
N ARG A 417 38.90 19.25 2.22
CA ARG A 417 38.00 19.17 3.40
C ARG A 417 36.75 20.02 3.21
N TRP A 418 36.89 21.25 2.70
CA TRP A 418 35.77 22.15 2.46
C TRP A 418 34.82 21.63 1.39
N GLU A 419 35.34 21.08 0.29
CA GLU A 419 34.56 20.43 -0.76
C GLU A 419 33.75 19.24 -0.22
N LEU A 420 34.35 18.39 0.61
CA LEU A 420 33.67 17.26 1.24
C LEU A 420 32.54 17.70 2.20
N VAL A 421 32.76 18.76 2.98
CA VAL A 421 31.73 19.32 3.88
C VAL A 421 30.59 19.93 3.07
N ARG A 422 30.89 20.61 1.96
CA ARG A 422 29.89 21.17 1.05
C ARG A 422 29.08 20.10 0.34
N GLU A 423 29.71 19.02 -0.12
CA GLU A 423 28.99 17.88 -0.70
C GLU A 423 28.04 17.25 0.33
N ARG A 424 28.52 17.08 1.57
CA ARG A 424 27.69 16.58 2.69
C ARG A 424 26.51 17.48 2.98
N PHE A 425 26.73 18.79 3.01
CA PHE A 425 25.67 19.76 3.21
C PHE A 425 24.65 19.69 2.09
N ASN A 426 25.08 19.59 0.83
CA ASN A 426 24.19 19.47 -0.32
C ASN A 426 23.35 18.19 -0.31
N ARG A 427 23.94 17.05 0.08
CA ARG A 427 23.20 15.79 0.26
C ARG A 427 22.20 15.90 1.42
N ALA A 428 22.59 16.52 2.54
CA ALA A 428 21.70 16.76 3.67
C ALA A 428 20.55 17.73 3.32
N LEU A 429 20.83 18.79 2.57
CA LEU A 429 19.85 19.75 2.07
C LEU A 429 18.82 19.05 1.17
N ARG A 430 19.26 18.12 0.31
CA ARG A 430 18.35 17.29 -0.49
C ARG A 430 17.43 16.45 0.39
N ILE A 431 17.97 15.75 1.39
CA ILE A 431 17.17 14.98 2.37
C ILE A 431 16.14 15.87 3.05
N TYR A 432 16.54 17.07 3.51
CA TYR A 432 15.63 18.04 4.10
C TYR A 432 14.50 18.43 3.14
N THR A 433 14.83 18.86 1.93
CA THR A 433 13.82 19.31 0.96
C THR A 433 12.87 18.20 0.50
N GLU A 434 13.35 16.96 0.46
CA GLU A 434 12.56 15.84 -0.04
C GLU A 434 11.64 15.22 1.01
N TYR A 435 12.09 15.15 2.26
CA TYR A 435 11.41 14.40 3.32
C TYR A 435 10.93 15.27 4.48
N ILE A 436 11.46 16.47 4.69
CA ILE A 436 11.24 17.24 5.93
C ILE A 436 10.53 18.57 5.66
N SER A 437 10.96 19.30 4.63
CA SER A 437 10.42 20.61 4.26
C SER A 437 8.91 20.55 4.09
N ALA A 438 8.17 21.35 4.87
CA ALA A 438 6.72 21.44 4.76
C ALA A 438 6.25 22.03 3.42
N SER A 439 7.13 22.74 2.71
CA SER A 439 6.84 23.43 1.45
C SER A 439 7.25 22.62 0.22
N ASP A 440 8.25 21.75 0.33
CA ASP A 440 8.83 21.02 -0.81
C ASP A 440 8.57 19.52 -0.77
N ALA A 441 8.51 18.91 0.43
CA ALA A 441 8.31 17.48 0.56
C ALA A 441 6.87 17.12 0.18
N ALA A 442 6.69 16.13 -0.70
CA ALA A 442 5.36 15.66 -1.08
C ALA A 442 4.62 14.99 0.10
N PHE A 443 5.38 14.27 0.92
CA PHE A 443 4.94 13.68 2.19
C PHE A 443 6.01 13.97 3.24
N PRO A 444 5.90 15.09 3.98
CA PRO A 444 6.86 15.39 5.04
C PRO A 444 6.73 14.36 6.17
N ILE A 445 7.87 13.89 6.67
CA ILE A 445 7.94 12.97 7.81
C ILE A 445 7.37 13.62 9.06
N ASN A 446 6.76 12.81 9.93
CA ASN A 446 6.10 13.29 11.12
C ASN A 446 7.08 13.39 12.30
N ILE A 447 7.76 14.54 12.42
CA ILE A 447 8.71 14.86 13.50
C ILE A 447 8.15 15.92 14.46
N SER A 448 8.79 16.07 15.63
CA SER A 448 8.35 17.08 16.60
C SER A 448 8.58 18.49 16.09
N SER A 449 7.76 19.47 16.52
CA SER A 449 7.95 20.87 16.14
C SER A 449 9.30 21.45 16.59
N VAL A 450 9.91 20.87 17.61
CA VAL A 450 11.23 21.27 18.10
C VAL A 450 12.32 20.80 17.14
N GLU A 451 12.26 19.53 16.74
CA GLU A 451 13.16 18.94 15.72
C GLU A 451 13.02 19.67 14.38
N LEU A 452 11.79 19.93 13.94
CA LEU A 452 11.52 20.63 12.69
C LEU A 452 12.16 22.02 12.67
N LYS A 453 11.96 22.82 13.73
CA LYS A 453 12.55 24.17 13.84
C LYS A 453 14.07 24.16 13.82
N LYS A 454 14.70 23.16 14.44
CA LYS A 454 16.17 22.98 14.41
C LYS A 454 16.67 22.71 12.99
N LEU A 455 15.95 21.91 12.22
CA LEU A 455 16.30 21.62 10.83
C LEU A 455 15.99 22.81 9.91
N GLU A 456 14.86 23.49 10.10
CA GLU A 456 14.50 24.72 9.38
C GLU A 456 15.55 25.81 9.55
N SER A 457 16.08 26.00 10.77
CA SER A 457 17.10 27.03 11.02
C SER A 457 18.42 26.79 10.25
N VAL A 458 18.68 25.56 9.83
CA VAL A 458 19.89 25.19 9.08
C VAL A 458 19.63 25.12 7.58
N PHE A 459 18.50 24.54 7.16
CA PHE A 459 18.30 24.19 5.76
C PHE A 459 17.28 25.07 5.03
N GLU A 460 16.42 25.82 5.72
CA GLU A 460 15.32 26.54 5.05
C GLU A 460 15.83 27.68 4.16
N ALA A 461 16.73 28.53 4.65
CA ALA A 461 17.30 29.61 3.83
C ALA A 461 18.08 29.07 2.61
N PRO A 462 18.96 28.06 2.76
CA PRO A 462 19.58 27.37 1.63
C PRO A 462 18.56 26.75 0.66
N ALA A 463 17.48 26.14 1.17
CA ALA A 463 16.43 25.58 0.34
C ALA A 463 15.70 26.66 -0.47
N ARG A 464 15.35 27.80 0.13
CA ARG A 464 14.70 28.92 -0.59
C ARG A 464 15.60 29.53 -1.65
N SER A 465 16.90 29.62 -1.39
CA SER A 465 17.88 30.08 -2.39
C SER A 465 17.94 29.16 -3.62
N MET A 466 17.67 27.87 -3.45
CA MET A 466 17.83 26.85 -4.50
C MET A 466 16.54 26.56 -5.26
N TYR A 467 15.40 26.58 -4.55
CA TYR A 467 14.10 26.13 -5.06
C TYR A 467 13.05 27.24 -5.14
N GLY A 468 13.40 28.46 -4.73
CA GLY A 468 12.51 29.62 -4.69
C GLY A 468 11.53 29.61 -3.50
N GLU A 469 10.84 30.75 -3.32
CA GLU A 469 9.74 30.84 -2.37
C GLU A 469 8.53 30.04 -2.88
N LYS A 470 8.09 29.07 -2.07
CA LYS A 470 6.84 28.34 -2.28
C LYS A 470 5.93 28.59 -1.09
N GLN A 471 4.65 28.83 -1.37
CA GLN A 471 3.64 29.05 -0.35
C GLN A 471 3.36 27.73 0.41
N VAL A 472 3.33 27.79 1.74
CA VAL A 472 3.04 26.63 2.62
C VAL A 472 1.59 26.20 2.42
N VAL A 473 1.35 25.19 1.57
CA VAL A 473 0.02 24.59 1.42
C VAL A 473 -0.01 23.34 2.29
N ASN A 474 -0.74 23.38 3.41
CA ASN A 474 -0.90 22.22 4.26
C ASN A 474 -1.77 21.16 3.56
N PRO A 475 -1.23 19.98 3.18
CA PRO A 475 -1.98 18.97 2.42
C PRO A 475 -3.12 18.32 3.22
N ALA A 476 -3.12 18.46 4.56
CA ALA A 476 -4.18 17.98 5.45
C ALA A 476 -5.31 19.00 5.65
N THR A 477 -5.14 20.28 5.24
CA THR A 477 -6.16 21.34 5.38
C THR A 477 -6.21 22.23 4.13
N PRO A 478 -6.73 21.71 2.99
CA PRO A 478 -6.81 22.47 1.74
C PRO A 478 -7.78 23.67 1.78
N PHE A 479 -8.50 23.89 2.89
CA PHE A 479 -9.47 24.97 3.08
C PHE A 479 -9.12 25.94 4.23
N ASN A 480 -7.93 25.84 4.83
CA ASN A 480 -7.44 26.92 5.68
C ASN A 480 -7.02 28.07 4.76
N PHE A 481 -7.94 29.02 4.54
CA PHE A 481 -7.58 30.30 3.94
C PHE A 481 -6.61 31.00 4.90
N PRO A 482 -5.39 31.37 4.46
CA PRO A 482 -4.51 32.17 5.30
C PRO A 482 -5.18 33.51 5.61
N GLU A 483 -5.08 33.97 6.85
CA GLU A 483 -5.41 35.34 7.22
C GLU A 483 -4.71 36.29 6.23
N TRP A 484 -5.49 37.17 5.63
CA TRP A 484 -4.99 38.27 4.80
C TRP A 484 -4.11 39.17 5.67
N SER A 485 -2.82 38.84 5.77
CA SER A 485 -1.81 39.75 6.28
C SER A 485 -1.66 40.83 5.21
N LYS A 486 -2.13 42.03 5.56
CA LYS A 486 -2.02 43.24 4.74
C LYS A 486 -0.57 43.41 4.24
N PRO A 487 -0.33 43.75 2.98
CA PRO A 487 1.01 44.14 2.55
C PRO A 487 1.38 45.42 3.31
N GLY A 488 2.36 45.30 4.20
CA GLY A 488 3.00 46.44 4.85
C GLY A 488 3.75 47.26 3.81
N SER A 489 3.40 48.54 3.74
CA SER A 489 4.13 49.57 3.02
C SER A 489 5.55 49.71 3.59
N VAL A 490 6.57 49.53 2.74
CA VAL A 490 7.87 50.18 2.94
C VAL A 490 8.35 50.71 1.59
N ASP A 491 8.63 52.01 1.59
CA ASP A 491 9.11 52.81 0.48
C ASP A 491 10.57 52.52 0.10
N SER A 492 10.80 52.62 -1.22
CA SER A 492 11.94 53.22 -1.92
C SER A 492 13.30 52.51 -2.03
N SER A 493 13.71 52.51 -3.31
CA SER A 493 15.07 52.56 -3.88
C SER A 493 16.00 51.37 -3.70
N CYS A 494 16.12 50.56 -4.75
CA CYS A 494 17.39 50.31 -5.46
C CYS A 494 17.11 49.55 -6.78
N GLU A 495 17.92 49.85 -7.79
CA GLU A 495 17.75 49.47 -9.20
C GLU A 495 17.63 47.95 -9.43
N ALA A 496 16.70 47.58 -10.31
CA ALA A 496 16.53 46.22 -10.80
C ALA A 496 17.68 45.84 -11.78
N PRO A 497 18.40 44.72 -11.57
CA PRO A 497 19.15 44.12 -12.65
C PRO A 497 18.21 43.32 -13.56
N LYS A 498 18.45 43.48 -14.86
CA LYS A 498 17.69 42.94 -15.99
C LYS A 498 17.44 41.44 -15.86
N SER A 499 16.21 41.05 -16.17
CA SER A 499 15.73 39.69 -16.35
C SER A 499 16.65 38.86 -17.27
N VAL A 500 17.35 37.90 -16.69
CA VAL A 500 17.98 36.81 -17.45
C VAL A 500 16.93 35.72 -17.64
N SER A 501 16.73 35.38 -18.91
CA SER A 501 15.79 34.38 -19.42
C SER A 501 15.90 33.04 -18.69
N GLU A 502 14.81 32.61 -18.05
CA GLU A 502 14.64 31.26 -17.51
C GLU A 502 14.72 30.22 -18.64
N LYS A 503 15.89 29.60 -18.77
CA LYS A 503 16.12 28.30 -19.40
C LYS A 503 17.19 27.61 -18.57
N ASP A 504 16.76 26.76 -17.64
CA ASP A 504 17.49 25.66 -16.99
C ASP A 504 16.48 25.03 -16.03
N SER A 505 16.37 23.73 -15.76
CA SER A 505 16.93 22.46 -16.21
C SER A 505 16.17 21.40 -15.39
N VAL A 506 16.07 20.13 -15.81
CA VAL A 506 16.17 19.01 -14.83
C VAL A 506 16.71 17.77 -15.54
N THR A 507 18.04 17.68 -15.58
CA THR A 507 18.78 16.41 -15.51
C THR A 507 20.01 16.64 -14.65
N GLY A 508 20.13 15.92 -13.55
CA GLY A 508 21.33 15.12 -13.26
C GLY A 508 22.65 15.80 -12.95
N ASP A 509 22.86 17.09 -13.20
CA ASP A 509 23.98 17.86 -12.66
C ASP A 509 23.44 18.85 -11.65
N CYS A 510 23.82 18.60 -10.40
CA CYS A 510 23.28 19.23 -9.21
C CYS A 510 23.44 20.75 -9.30
N VAL A 511 22.33 21.50 -9.31
CA VAL A 511 22.36 22.84 -8.72
C VAL A 511 22.79 22.58 -7.28
N GLN A 512 24.04 22.89 -6.96
CA GLN A 512 24.59 22.79 -5.62
C GLN A 512 24.44 24.13 -4.94
N TYR A 513 24.12 24.11 -3.65
CA TYR A 513 24.22 25.28 -2.81
C TYR A 513 25.71 25.64 -2.64
N TRP A 514 26.08 26.81 -3.15
CA TRP A 514 27.43 27.36 -3.10
C TRP A 514 27.64 28.44 -2.03
N GLY A 515 26.59 28.77 -1.26
CA GLY A 515 26.67 29.74 -0.16
C GLY A 515 27.41 29.22 1.07
N ASP A 516 27.37 30.03 2.13
CA ASP A 516 27.99 29.72 3.42
C ASP A 516 27.21 28.62 4.14
N ILE A 517 27.93 27.64 4.66
CA ILE A 517 27.33 26.52 5.41
C ILE A 517 27.00 27.03 6.82
N PRO A 518 25.74 26.96 7.26
CA PRO A 518 25.35 27.46 8.59
C PRO A 518 26.07 26.73 9.72
N ASP A 519 26.46 27.47 10.77
CA ASP A 519 27.21 26.95 11.92
C ASP A 519 26.50 25.80 12.68
N GLY A 520 25.17 25.67 12.51
CA GLY A 520 24.37 24.60 13.10
C GLY A 520 24.43 23.25 12.38
N PHE A 521 25.16 23.14 11.26
CA PHE A 521 25.29 21.89 10.51
C PHE A 521 26.40 20.99 11.08
N ASP A 522 26.03 19.78 11.52
CA ASP A 522 26.98 18.78 12.00
C ASP A 522 26.66 17.36 11.46
N GLN A 523 27.52 16.39 11.79
CA GLN A 523 27.37 14.98 11.39
C GLN A 523 26.17 14.26 12.03
N ASN A 524 25.60 14.84 13.08
CA ASN A 524 24.52 14.28 13.88
C ASN A 524 23.20 15.03 13.64
N ILE A 525 23.14 15.90 12.62
CA ILE A 525 22.02 16.82 12.40
C ILE A 525 20.66 16.11 12.27
N PHE A 526 20.67 14.87 11.76
CA PHE A 526 19.48 14.04 11.61
C PHE A 526 19.26 13.01 12.73
N ASP A 527 20.13 12.90 13.74
CA ASP A 527 20.07 11.82 14.74
C ASP A 527 18.75 11.80 15.52
N ASP A 528 18.28 12.97 15.94
CA ASP A 528 17.02 13.13 16.67
C ASP A 528 15.83 12.70 15.80
N ALA A 529 15.80 13.17 14.55
CA ALA A 529 14.76 12.85 13.58
C ALA A 529 14.79 11.37 13.18
N GLU A 530 15.98 10.79 12.94
CA GLU A 530 16.16 9.37 12.65
C GLU A 530 15.63 8.49 13.79
N LYS A 531 15.96 8.83 15.04
CA LYS A 531 15.47 8.12 16.23
C LYS A 531 13.94 8.22 16.34
N SER A 532 13.38 9.41 16.13
CA SER A 532 11.94 9.66 16.16
C SER A 532 11.20 8.83 15.11
N ILE A 533 11.70 8.81 13.87
CA ILE A 533 11.11 8.05 12.77
C ILE A 533 11.31 6.53 12.93
N LYS A 534 12.46 6.06 13.41
CA LYS A 534 12.66 4.65 13.74
C LYS A 534 11.62 4.17 14.75
N TYR A 535 11.37 4.96 15.79
CA TYR A 535 10.34 4.64 16.78
C TYR A 535 8.94 4.63 16.16
N LEU A 536 8.62 5.64 15.33
CA LEU A 536 7.34 5.70 14.61
C LEU A 536 7.13 4.46 13.71
N VAL A 537 8.15 4.06 12.95
CA VAL A 537 8.10 2.86 12.09
C VAL A 537 7.92 1.61 12.95
N LEU A 538 8.66 1.49 14.05
CA LEU A 538 8.59 0.35 14.97
C LEU A 538 7.18 0.16 15.56
N THR A 539 6.49 1.25 15.92
CA THR A 539 5.17 1.17 16.54
C THR A 539 4.00 1.09 15.56
N ASN A 540 4.22 1.43 14.28
CA ASN A 540 3.13 1.55 13.29
C ASN A 540 3.30 0.62 12.08
N THR A 541 4.36 0.81 11.30
CA THR A 541 4.56 0.11 10.02
C THR A 541 5.16 -1.28 10.22
N TRP A 542 6.12 -1.41 11.13
CA TRP A 542 6.83 -2.66 11.40
C TRP A 542 5.91 -3.80 11.84
N PRO A 543 4.96 -3.63 12.79
CA PRO A 543 4.07 -4.71 13.20
C PRO A 543 3.17 -5.19 12.06
N LYS A 544 2.70 -4.26 11.22
CA LYS A 544 1.89 -4.57 10.03
C LYS A 544 2.71 -5.33 8.98
N PHE A 545 3.97 -4.95 8.76
CA PHE A 545 4.88 -5.63 7.85
C PHE A 545 5.19 -7.06 8.31
N VAL A 546 5.50 -7.23 9.60
CA VAL A 546 5.78 -8.55 10.19
C VAL A 546 4.55 -9.45 10.07
N ARG A 547 3.35 -8.93 10.37
CA ARG A 547 2.10 -9.67 10.22
C ARG A 547 1.83 -10.05 8.75
N ASP A 548 1.96 -9.11 7.81
CA ASP A 548 1.74 -9.38 6.39
C ASP A 548 2.73 -10.42 5.83
N ARG A 549 3.99 -10.39 6.28
CA ARG A 549 4.98 -11.42 5.92
C ARG A 549 4.64 -12.78 6.51
N ARG A 550 4.13 -12.81 7.74
CA ARG A 550 3.66 -14.03 8.40
C ARG A 550 2.44 -14.59 7.68
N ASP A 551 1.43 -13.79 7.43
CA ASP A 551 0.21 -14.20 6.72
C ASP A 551 0.54 -14.65 5.30
N SER A 552 1.48 -13.98 4.62
CA SER A 552 1.95 -14.42 3.31
C SER A 552 2.65 -15.78 3.40
N MET A 553 3.44 -16.02 4.44
CA MET A 553 4.17 -17.27 4.64
C MET A 553 3.24 -18.42 5.07
N GLU A 554 2.29 -18.16 5.98
CA GLU A 554 1.23 -19.08 6.38
C GLU A 554 0.25 -19.36 5.24
N SER A 555 -0.10 -18.36 4.42
CA SER A 555 -0.89 -18.56 3.21
C SER A 555 -0.12 -19.40 2.19
N PHE A 556 1.18 -19.17 1.97
CA PHE A 556 2.01 -20.05 1.15
C PHE A 556 2.06 -21.49 1.69
N GLU A 557 2.00 -21.66 3.02
CA GLU A 557 1.95 -22.97 3.67
C GLU A 557 0.56 -23.63 3.54
N ASN A 558 -0.52 -22.86 3.63
CA ASN A 558 -1.91 -23.33 3.53
C ASN A 558 -2.41 -23.49 2.07
N THR A 559 -2.05 -22.61 1.14
CA THR A 559 -2.27 -22.83 -0.31
C THR A 559 -1.34 -23.93 -0.85
N GLY A 560 -0.27 -24.24 -0.10
CA GLY A 560 0.51 -25.47 -0.30
C GLY A 560 -0.23 -26.75 0.10
N SER A 561 -1.27 -26.66 0.93
CA SER A 561 -2.10 -27.79 1.38
C SER A 561 -3.53 -27.76 0.83
N THR A 562 -4.00 -26.66 0.24
CA THR A 562 -5.33 -26.58 -0.37
C THR A 562 -5.33 -25.54 -1.51
N GLU A 563 -5.44 -26.01 -2.75
CA GLU A 563 -5.53 -25.22 -4.01
C GLU A 563 -4.24 -24.63 -4.61
N ALA A 564 -3.42 -25.53 -5.16
CA ALA A 564 -2.95 -25.42 -6.55
C ALA A 564 -3.18 -26.78 -7.21
N GLY A 565 -4.42 -27.01 -7.65
CA GLY A 565 -4.79 -28.12 -8.54
C GLY A 565 -4.29 -27.85 -9.96
N GLY A 566 -2.98 -27.87 -10.13
CA GLY A 566 -2.36 -28.43 -11.33
C GLY A 566 -1.70 -29.72 -10.84
N SER A 567 -2.20 -30.86 -11.30
CA SER A 567 -1.71 -32.18 -10.94
C SER A 567 -0.25 -32.31 -11.39
N LEU A 568 0.69 -32.12 -10.46
CA LEU A 568 2.06 -32.55 -10.69
C LEU A 568 2.06 -34.06 -10.80
N CYS A 569 2.59 -34.60 -11.90
CA CYS A 569 2.89 -36.02 -11.96
C CYS A 569 4.03 -36.29 -10.98
N PHE A 570 3.78 -37.16 -9.99
CA PHE A 570 4.78 -37.55 -8.99
C PHE A 570 6.08 -38.02 -9.65
N PRO A 571 7.23 -37.91 -8.96
CA PRO A 571 8.51 -38.23 -9.57
C PRO A 571 8.54 -39.69 -10.06
N ILE A 572 8.89 -39.88 -11.34
CA ILE A 572 9.04 -41.22 -11.95
C ILE A 572 10.54 -41.47 -12.16
N SER A 573 10.96 -42.73 -12.07
CA SER A 573 12.33 -43.12 -12.42
C SER A 573 12.60 -42.81 -13.90
N SER A 574 13.65 -42.04 -14.18
CA SER A 574 14.03 -41.67 -15.54
C SER A 574 14.60 -42.85 -16.32
N THR A 575 14.45 -42.80 -17.63
CA THR A 575 15.04 -43.74 -18.60
C THR A 575 16.14 -43.08 -19.42
N SER A 576 16.91 -43.86 -20.19
CA SER A 576 17.94 -43.32 -21.09
C SER A 576 17.40 -42.30 -22.12
N GLY A 577 16.10 -42.33 -22.41
CA GLY A 577 15.45 -41.37 -23.32
C GLY A 577 15.28 -39.96 -22.73
N ASP A 578 15.31 -39.82 -21.39
CA ASP A 578 15.09 -38.54 -20.70
C ASP A 578 16.37 -37.70 -20.57
N VAL A 579 17.52 -38.27 -20.94
CA VAL A 579 18.85 -37.68 -20.79
C VAL A 579 18.96 -36.29 -21.42
N PRO A 580 18.51 -36.03 -22.67
CA PRO A 580 18.60 -34.70 -23.26
C PRO A 580 17.83 -33.64 -22.46
N ALA A 581 16.62 -33.96 -22.01
CA ALA A 581 15.75 -33.04 -21.27
C ALA A 581 16.29 -32.75 -19.86
N ILE A 582 16.79 -33.77 -19.16
CA ILE A 582 17.39 -33.61 -17.84
C ILE A 582 18.68 -32.77 -17.93
N LEU A 583 19.51 -32.99 -18.96
CA LEU A 583 20.72 -32.18 -19.17
C LEU A 583 20.37 -30.70 -19.39
N GLU A 584 19.34 -30.40 -20.17
CA GLU A 584 18.86 -29.02 -20.38
C GLU A 584 18.36 -28.38 -19.08
N LEU A 585 17.58 -29.12 -18.29
CA LEU A 585 17.11 -28.66 -16.98
C LEU A 585 18.27 -28.41 -16.00
N VAL A 586 19.21 -29.35 -15.88
CA VAL A 586 20.37 -29.20 -14.98
C VAL A 586 21.23 -28.00 -15.41
N ARG A 587 21.48 -27.84 -16.71
CA ARG A 587 22.24 -26.69 -17.23
C ARG A 587 21.54 -25.37 -16.92
N SER A 588 20.23 -25.27 -17.14
CA SER A 588 19.47 -24.04 -16.87
C SER A 588 19.30 -23.73 -15.38
N ALA A 589 19.19 -24.75 -14.52
CA ALA A 589 19.03 -24.57 -13.07
C ALA A 589 20.30 -24.07 -12.36
N TYR A 590 21.47 -24.41 -12.91
CA TYR A 590 22.76 -24.10 -12.30
C TYR A 590 23.54 -22.99 -13.05
N ARG A 591 23.23 -22.69 -14.33
CA ARG A 591 24.02 -21.82 -15.21
C ARG A 591 23.20 -20.95 -16.18
N GLY A 592 23.85 -19.93 -16.75
CA GLY A 592 23.27 -19.02 -17.75
C GLY A 592 22.39 -17.93 -17.13
N ASP A 593 21.95 -16.95 -17.94
CA ASP A 593 21.08 -15.86 -17.48
C ASP A 593 19.75 -16.36 -16.92
N SER A 594 19.27 -17.52 -17.38
CA SER A 594 18.08 -18.20 -16.84
C SER A 594 18.29 -18.67 -15.39
N SER A 595 19.48 -19.13 -15.00
CA SER A 595 19.76 -19.51 -13.60
C SER A 595 19.76 -18.34 -12.63
N ARG A 596 20.07 -17.12 -13.10
CA ARG A 596 20.07 -15.88 -12.28
C ARG A 596 18.66 -15.44 -11.90
N ALA A 597 17.64 -15.91 -12.61
CA ALA A 597 16.24 -15.74 -12.21
C ALA A 597 15.86 -16.65 -11.02
N GLY A 598 16.63 -17.73 -10.78
CA GLY A 598 16.49 -18.62 -9.64
C GLY A 598 17.45 -18.27 -8.49
N TRP A 599 17.13 -18.72 -7.27
CA TRP A 599 17.95 -18.46 -6.08
C TRP A 599 19.04 -19.54 -5.88
N THR A 600 19.14 -20.52 -6.79
CA THR A 600 20.05 -21.68 -6.70
C THR A 600 21.22 -21.66 -7.70
N THR A 601 21.53 -20.53 -8.34
CA THR A 601 22.66 -20.46 -9.30
C THR A 601 24.02 -20.73 -8.64
N GLU A 602 24.94 -21.34 -9.39
CA GLU A 602 26.36 -21.52 -9.01
C GLU A 602 27.31 -20.83 -10.00
N ALA A 603 26.78 -20.02 -10.92
CA ALA A 603 27.52 -19.41 -12.01
C ALA A 603 28.72 -18.57 -11.54
N ASP A 604 28.64 -17.98 -10.34
CA ASP A 604 29.72 -17.16 -9.76
C ASP A 604 30.79 -17.99 -9.01
N LEU A 605 30.55 -19.29 -8.78
CA LEU A 605 31.43 -20.19 -7.99
C LEU A 605 32.18 -21.22 -8.84
N VAL A 606 31.52 -21.81 -9.84
CA VAL A 606 32.10 -22.89 -10.66
C VAL A 606 31.61 -22.77 -12.10
N ASN A 607 32.52 -22.60 -13.05
CA ASN A 607 32.18 -22.52 -14.47
C ASN A 607 32.31 -23.87 -15.20
N ASP A 608 31.79 -24.98 -14.65
CA ASP A 608 31.79 -26.35 -15.25
C ASP A 608 30.40 -27.02 -15.45
N GLN A 609 30.17 -27.73 -16.56
CA GLN A 609 28.87 -28.29 -16.97
C GLN A 609 28.16 -29.17 -15.92
N ARG A 610 28.82 -29.54 -14.82
CA ARG A 610 28.35 -30.28 -13.64
C ARG A 610 28.04 -31.74 -13.92
N ILE A 611 27.46 -32.04 -15.08
CA ILE A 611 27.31 -33.40 -15.59
C ILE A 611 27.24 -33.39 -17.12
N ASP A 612 27.87 -34.37 -17.77
CA ASP A 612 27.76 -34.64 -19.20
C ASP A 612 26.78 -35.78 -19.47
N GLU A 613 26.50 -36.03 -20.75
CA GLU A 613 25.60 -37.10 -21.18
C GLU A 613 26.04 -38.48 -20.67
N LYS A 614 27.34 -38.76 -20.73
CA LYS A 614 27.91 -40.01 -20.24
C LYS A 614 27.76 -40.16 -18.73
N GLY A 615 27.99 -39.10 -17.97
CA GLY A 615 27.84 -39.07 -16.52
C GLY A 615 26.38 -39.22 -16.07
N LEU A 616 25.44 -38.61 -16.79
CA LEU A 616 24.02 -38.76 -16.48
C LEU A 616 23.52 -40.18 -16.81
N LEU A 617 23.93 -40.74 -17.95
CA LEU A 617 23.64 -42.14 -18.30
C LEU A 617 24.22 -43.12 -17.26
N ALA A 618 25.42 -42.85 -16.75
CA ALA A 618 26.00 -43.66 -15.68
C ALA A 618 25.13 -43.63 -14.42
N LYS A 619 24.64 -42.45 -14.01
CA LYS A 619 23.74 -42.31 -12.84
C LYS A 619 22.39 -43.00 -13.01
N ILE A 620 21.80 -42.92 -14.21
CA ILE A 620 20.52 -43.60 -14.51
C ILE A 620 20.68 -45.12 -14.45
N ASN A 621 21.83 -45.65 -14.88
CA ASN A 621 22.11 -47.08 -14.90
C ASN A 621 22.84 -47.59 -13.65
N GLU A 622 23.08 -46.73 -12.66
CA GLU A 622 23.82 -47.09 -11.45
C GLU A 622 23.03 -48.14 -10.65
N PRO A 623 23.62 -49.29 -10.31
CA PRO A 623 22.95 -50.27 -9.45
C PRO A 623 22.59 -49.65 -8.10
N PHE A 624 21.33 -49.77 -7.70
CA PHE A 624 20.80 -49.13 -6.48
C PHE A 624 20.86 -47.59 -6.49
N GLY A 625 20.99 -46.99 -7.66
CA GLY A 625 20.73 -45.59 -7.94
C GLY A 625 19.35 -45.37 -8.58
N ALA A 626 18.79 -44.19 -8.41
CA ALA A 626 17.58 -43.75 -9.08
C ALA A 626 17.69 -42.25 -9.39
N VAL A 627 17.43 -41.88 -10.64
CA VAL A 627 17.22 -40.48 -11.02
C VAL A 627 15.72 -40.29 -11.20
N LEU A 628 15.14 -39.38 -10.40
CA LEU A 628 13.71 -39.10 -10.40
C LEU A 628 13.43 -37.81 -11.17
N VAL A 629 12.39 -37.81 -11.99
CA VAL A 629 11.97 -36.67 -12.81
C VAL A 629 10.50 -36.31 -12.56
N THR A 630 10.20 -35.01 -12.53
CA THR A 630 8.85 -34.47 -12.29
C THR A 630 8.40 -33.67 -13.50
N HIS A 631 7.19 -33.96 -13.99
CA HIS A 631 6.59 -33.27 -15.14
C HIS A 631 5.34 -32.49 -14.73
N ASP A 632 4.99 -31.47 -15.51
CA ASP A 632 3.67 -30.84 -15.43
C ASP A 632 2.60 -31.61 -16.23
N GLU A 633 1.36 -31.13 -16.22
CA GLU A 633 0.26 -31.73 -16.98
C GLU A 633 0.45 -31.66 -18.51
N ALA A 634 1.29 -30.73 -18.99
CA ALA A 634 1.62 -30.59 -20.40
C ALA A 634 2.79 -31.49 -20.83
N GLY A 635 3.40 -32.23 -19.89
CA GLY A 635 4.55 -33.09 -20.14
C GLY A 635 5.90 -32.36 -20.12
N GLU A 636 5.96 -31.11 -19.66
CA GLU A 636 7.20 -30.35 -19.52
C GLU A 636 7.97 -30.79 -18.26
N LEU A 637 9.28 -31.03 -18.39
CA LEU A 637 10.14 -31.43 -17.27
C LEU A 637 10.40 -30.25 -16.32
N LEU A 638 9.91 -30.34 -15.09
CA LEU A 638 9.98 -29.27 -14.10
C LEU A 638 11.14 -29.42 -13.10
N ALA A 639 11.48 -30.65 -12.74
CA ALA A 639 12.50 -30.91 -11.73
C ALA A 639 13.12 -32.31 -11.87
N CYS A 640 14.35 -32.48 -11.39
CA CYS A 640 14.99 -33.78 -11.26
C CYS A 640 15.80 -33.89 -9.96
N CYS A 641 16.02 -35.10 -9.47
CA CYS A 641 16.96 -35.40 -8.38
C CYS A 641 17.57 -36.79 -8.54
N GLU A 642 18.73 -37.00 -7.93
CA GLU A 642 19.39 -38.29 -7.81
C GLU A 642 19.25 -38.83 -6.38
N LEU A 643 18.98 -40.12 -6.29
CA LEU A 643 19.08 -40.94 -5.09
C LEU A 643 20.07 -42.08 -5.34
N LEU A 644 20.95 -42.33 -4.37
CA LEU A 644 21.91 -43.43 -4.44
C LEU A 644 21.97 -44.15 -3.10
N LYS A 645 21.70 -45.47 -3.07
CA LYS A 645 21.87 -46.27 -1.85
C LYS A 645 23.37 -46.47 -1.58
N GLN A 646 23.88 -45.91 -0.47
CA GLN A 646 25.30 -46.06 -0.09
C GLN A 646 25.52 -47.23 0.87
N SER A 647 24.54 -47.55 1.70
CA SER A 647 24.52 -48.72 2.59
C SER A 647 23.09 -49.18 2.84
N ASP A 648 22.90 -50.21 3.66
CA ASP A 648 21.55 -50.67 4.05
C ASP A 648 20.76 -49.66 4.89
N THR A 649 21.42 -48.64 5.45
CA THR A 649 20.76 -47.63 6.30
C THR A 649 20.89 -46.22 5.77
N LEU A 650 21.83 -45.95 4.86
CA LEU A 650 22.18 -44.62 4.37
C LEU A 650 22.00 -44.50 2.86
N GLY A 651 21.26 -43.48 2.44
CA GLY A 651 21.18 -43.04 1.05
C GLY A 651 21.84 -41.68 0.85
N TYR A 652 22.15 -41.35 -0.40
CA TYR A 652 22.63 -40.05 -0.82
C TYR A 652 21.62 -39.37 -1.74
N PHE A 653 21.36 -38.09 -1.48
CA PHE A 653 20.54 -37.21 -2.31
C PHE A 653 21.42 -36.19 -3.05
N GLY A 654 21.29 -36.16 -4.37
CA GLY A 654 22.16 -35.38 -5.25
C GLY A 654 21.43 -34.86 -6.50
N LEU A 655 22.22 -34.23 -7.39
CA LEU A 655 21.79 -33.75 -8.71
C LEU A 655 20.40 -33.06 -8.73
N PHE A 656 20.10 -32.28 -7.69
CA PHE A 656 18.78 -31.70 -7.53
C PHE A 656 18.63 -30.42 -8.34
N ALA A 657 17.77 -30.42 -9.34
CA ALA A 657 17.50 -29.27 -10.20
C ALA A 657 16.00 -28.99 -10.28
N VAL A 658 15.63 -27.71 -10.29
CA VAL A 658 14.26 -27.23 -10.49
C VAL A 658 14.30 -26.10 -11.49
N ASN A 659 13.38 -26.09 -12.45
CA ASN A 659 13.27 -25.07 -13.49
C ASN A 659 13.28 -23.66 -12.86
N PRO A 660 14.26 -22.78 -13.19
CA PRO A 660 14.42 -21.46 -12.56
C PRO A 660 13.16 -20.61 -12.53
N LEU A 661 12.37 -20.62 -13.62
CA LEU A 661 11.17 -19.80 -13.76
C LEU A 661 10.00 -20.28 -12.89
N ARG A 662 10.10 -21.49 -12.35
CA ARG A 662 9.10 -22.12 -11.48
C ARG A 662 9.61 -22.31 -10.05
N GLN A 663 10.81 -21.81 -9.73
CA GLN A 663 11.32 -21.79 -8.36
C GLN A 663 10.44 -20.89 -7.47
N ALA A 664 10.50 -21.11 -6.16
CA ALA A 664 9.59 -20.51 -5.16
C ALA A 664 8.09 -20.92 -5.28
N GLY A 665 7.71 -21.73 -6.28
CA GLY A 665 6.36 -22.32 -6.41
C GLY A 665 6.13 -23.63 -5.63
N GLY A 666 7.01 -23.98 -4.68
CA GLY A 666 6.87 -25.19 -3.85
C GLY A 666 7.29 -26.52 -4.47
N ILE A 667 7.58 -26.57 -5.78
CA ILE A 667 7.99 -27.79 -6.52
C ILE A 667 9.17 -28.50 -5.82
N GLY A 668 10.25 -27.76 -5.55
CA GLY A 668 11.44 -28.37 -4.94
C GLY A 668 11.19 -28.97 -3.55
N ARG A 669 10.23 -28.44 -2.79
CA ARG A 669 9.83 -29.04 -1.50
C ARG A 669 9.14 -30.39 -1.72
N LYS A 670 8.22 -30.46 -2.69
CA LYS A 670 7.49 -31.69 -3.02
C LYS A 670 8.46 -32.77 -3.53
N VAL A 671 9.34 -32.44 -4.47
CA VAL A 671 10.33 -33.37 -5.02
C VAL A 671 11.26 -33.93 -3.94
N LEU A 672 11.75 -33.09 -3.01
CA LEU A 672 12.57 -33.56 -1.90
C LEU A 672 11.79 -34.52 -0.98
N ALA A 673 10.54 -34.20 -0.63
CA ALA A 673 9.72 -35.05 0.23
C ALA A 673 9.39 -36.40 -0.42
N GLU A 674 9.13 -36.41 -1.73
CA GLU A 674 8.91 -37.64 -2.49
C GLU A 674 10.18 -38.48 -2.62
N ALA A 675 11.34 -37.84 -2.82
CA ALA A 675 12.63 -38.55 -2.85
C ALA A 675 12.94 -39.20 -1.49
N GLU A 676 12.64 -38.51 -0.38
CA GLU A 676 12.75 -39.04 0.98
C GLU A 676 11.80 -40.23 1.20
N ALA A 677 10.55 -40.11 0.74
CA ALA A 677 9.56 -41.19 0.81
C ALA A 677 9.99 -42.41 -0.02
N TYR A 678 10.51 -42.20 -1.24
CA TYR A 678 11.04 -43.26 -2.10
C TYR A 678 12.20 -43.99 -1.43
N ALA A 679 13.18 -43.26 -0.91
CA ALA A 679 14.33 -43.83 -0.21
C ALA A 679 13.90 -44.70 1.00
N LYS A 680 12.90 -44.26 1.75
CA LYS A 680 12.37 -44.99 2.90
C LYS A 680 11.53 -46.20 2.49
N GLN A 681 10.60 -46.04 1.56
CA GLN A 681 9.62 -47.07 1.20
C GLN A 681 10.22 -48.17 0.31
N THR A 682 11.05 -47.79 -0.67
CA THR A 682 11.60 -48.72 -1.66
C THR A 682 12.87 -49.39 -1.15
N TRP A 683 13.72 -48.67 -0.41
CA TRP A 683 15.02 -49.18 0.03
C TRP A 683 15.13 -49.40 1.54
N GLY A 684 14.14 -49.00 2.34
CA GLY A 684 14.15 -49.20 3.80
C GLY A 684 15.18 -48.35 4.53
N LEU A 685 15.60 -47.22 3.95
CA LEU A 685 16.66 -46.39 4.51
C LEU A 685 16.17 -45.59 5.72
N ASN A 686 17.07 -45.42 6.68
CA ASN A 686 16.81 -44.67 7.92
C ASN A 686 17.40 -43.25 7.87
N GLU A 687 18.39 -43.03 7.00
CA GLU A 687 19.08 -41.75 6.87
C GLU A 687 19.33 -41.39 5.40
N LEU A 688 19.27 -40.08 5.11
CA LEU A 688 19.63 -39.51 3.82
C LEU A 688 20.68 -38.42 4.00
N GLU A 689 21.79 -38.57 3.30
CA GLU A 689 22.92 -37.63 3.26
C GLU A 689 22.89 -36.79 1.97
N MET A 690 23.36 -35.55 2.04
CA MET A 690 23.67 -34.74 0.86
C MET A 690 24.93 -33.90 1.08
N SER A 691 25.51 -33.42 -0.01
CA SER A 691 26.71 -32.58 0.00
C SER A 691 26.43 -31.23 -0.67
N VAL A 692 26.68 -30.13 0.04
CA VAL A 692 26.41 -28.76 -0.43
C VAL A 692 27.67 -27.90 -0.31
N ILE A 693 28.00 -27.11 -1.34
CA ILE A 693 29.18 -26.23 -1.32
C ILE A 693 29.07 -25.28 -0.13
N TRP A 694 30.14 -25.17 0.67
CA TRP A 694 30.08 -24.50 1.98
C TRP A 694 29.68 -23.02 1.92
N THR A 695 29.99 -22.32 0.83
CA THR A 695 29.63 -20.92 0.62
C THR A 695 28.13 -20.69 0.37
N ARG A 696 27.36 -21.76 0.12
CA ARG A 696 25.92 -21.68 -0.19
C ARG A 696 25.07 -21.69 1.06
N ASP A 697 25.28 -20.71 1.94
CA ASP A 697 24.60 -20.60 3.22
C ASP A 697 23.07 -20.63 3.09
N GLU A 698 22.51 -19.94 2.09
CA GLU A 698 21.06 -19.92 1.87
C GLU A 698 20.48 -21.31 1.55
N LEU A 699 21.20 -22.10 0.74
CA LEU A 699 20.81 -23.45 0.35
C LEU A 699 20.98 -24.43 1.51
N ILE A 700 22.08 -24.32 2.27
CA ILE A 700 22.29 -25.08 3.51
C ILE A 700 21.14 -24.78 4.48
N GLN A 701 20.81 -23.50 4.69
CA GLN A 701 19.69 -23.10 5.54
C GLN A 701 18.35 -23.60 5.00
N TRP A 702 18.19 -23.68 3.68
CA TRP A 702 16.99 -24.26 3.06
C TRP A 702 16.84 -25.72 3.47
N TYR A 703 17.85 -26.57 3.28
CA TYR A 703 17.81 -27.97 3.70
C TYR A 703 17.61 -28.13 5.22
N ILE A 704 18.22 -27.28 6.05
CA ILE A 704 18.00 -27.29 7.50
C ILE A 704 16.54 -27.05 7.87
N ARG A 705 15.78 -26.22 7.12
CA ARG A 705 14.33 -26.08 7.36
C ARG A 705 13.52 -27.33 7.02
N ARG A 706 14.10 -28.28 6.27
CA ARG A 706 13.44 -29.52 5.85
C ARG A 706 13.85 -30.71 6.70
N GLY A 707 14.57 -30.47 7.81
CA GLY A 707 14.94 -31.48 8.79
C GLY A 707 16.36 -32.02 8.65
N TYR A 708 17.16 -31.49 7.72
CA TYR A 708 18.58 -31.85 7.63
C TYR A 708 19.40 -31.16 8.72
N THR A 709 20.37 -31.88 9.27
CA THR A 709 21.34 -31.36 10.22
C THR A 709 22.70 -31.27 9.53
N LYS A 710 23.35 -30.11 9.60
CA LYS A 710 24.72 -29.93 9.12
C LYS A 710 25.66 -30.66 10.07
N THR A 711 26.45 -31.58 9.52
CA THR A 711 27.45 -32.34 10.29
C THR A 711 28.78 -31.59 10.31
N GLU A 712 29.70 -32.02 11.18
CA GLU A 712 31.09 -31.54 11.18
C GLU A 712 31.92 -32.12 10.03
N LYS A 713 31.38 -33.09 9.28
CA LYS A 713 32.08 -33.72 8.16
C LYS A 713 32.09 -32.80 6.95
N THR A 714 33.25 -32.73 6.30
CA THR A 714 33.44 -32.04 5.03
C THR A 714 34.01 -32.98 3.98
N LYS A 715 33.61 -32.80 2.71
CA LYS A 715 34.20 -33.53 1.57
C LYS A 715 34.99 -32.56 0.69
N PRO A 716 36.18 -32.95 0.17
CA PRO A 716 36.96 -32.08 -0.72
C PRO A 716 36.19 -31.82 -2.02
N PHE A 717 36.31 -30.60 -2.55
CA PHE A 717 35.77 -30.28 -3.87
C PHE A 717 36.67 -30.90 -4.97
N PRO A 718 36.10 -31.62 -5.95
CA PRO A 718 36.90 -32.38 -6.93
C PRO A 718 37.38 -31.47 -8.08
N TYR A 719 38.36 -30.61 -7.79
CA TYR A 719 38.95 -29.68 -8.78
C TYR A 719 39.44 -30.35 -10.08
N GLY A 720 39.94 -31.58 -9.99
CA GLY A 720 40.47 -32.33 -11.14
C GLY A 720 39.44 -33.15 -11.93
N GLN A 721 38.16 -33.10 -11.57
CA GLN A 721 37.08 -33.83 -12.24
C GLN A 721 36.05 -32.89 -12.88
N LEU A 722 36.39 -31.61 -13.04
CA LEU A 722 35.62 -30.67 -13.85
C LEU A 722 35.74 -31.07 -15.32
N ILE A 723 34.62 -31.02 -16.05
CA ILE A 723 34.49 -31.52 -17.43
C ILE A 723 35.07 -30.49 -18.42
N ASP A 724 34.56 -29.26 -18.42
CA ASP A 724 34.94 -28.17 -19.34
C ASP A 724 35.18 -26.83 -18.62
N GLY A 725 35.20 -26.84 -17.29
CA GLY A 725 35.20 -25.63 -16.48
C GLY A 725 36.40 -25.40 -15.58
N LYS A 726 36.44 -24.20 -14.99
CA LYS A 726 37.32 -23.85 -13.88
C LYS A 726 36.48 -23.37 -12.70
N ALA A 727 36.83 -23.83 -11.50
CA ALA A 727 36.36 -23.20 -10.28
C ALA A 727 36.92 -21.78 -10.21
N THR A 728 36.10 -20.80 -9.82
CA THR A 728 36.54 -19.40 -9.71
C THR A 728 37.38 -19.14 -8.47
N ARG A 729 37.52 -20.15 -7.60
CA ARG A 729 38.24 -20.12 -6.32
C ARG A 729 38.83 -21.49 -5.99
N ASP A 730 39.88 -21.51 -5.17
CA ASP A 730 40.64 -22.71 -4.75
C ASP A 730 40.31 -23.18 -3.31
N ASP A 731 39.35 -22.54 -2.64
CA ASP A 731 38.93 -22.82 -1.25
C ASP A 731 37.59 -23.57 -1.12
N LEU A 732 37.13 -24.25 -2.17
CA LEU A 732 35.85 -24.95 -2.17
C LEU A 732 35.95 -26.32 -1.49
N TYR A 733 34.93 -26.61 -0.68
CA TYR A 733 34.66 -27.90 -0.07
C TYR A 733 33.15 -28.07 0.12
N PHE A 734 32.70 -29.31 0.31
CA PHE A 734 31.30 -29.62 0.60
C PHE A 734 31.08 -29.77 2.10
N SER A 735 30.05 -29.10 2.61
CA SER A 735 29.44 -29.40 3.91
C SER A 735 28.49 -30.59 3.77
N VAL A 736 28.62 -31.58 4.65
CA VAL A 736 27.75 -32.76 4.65
C VAL A 736 26.54 -32.53 5.55
N LEU A 737 25.34 -32.74 5.01
CA LEU A 737 24.07 -32.63 5.73
C LEU A 737 23.39 -33.99 5.77
N VAL A 738 22.81 -34.36 6.91
CA VAL A 738 22.12 -35.65 7.13
C VAL A 738 20.73 -35.42 7.71
N LYS A 739 19.75 -36.21 7.28
CA LYS A 739 18.40 -36.25 7.85
C LYS A 739 18.01 -37.69 8.15
N ALA A 740 17.44 -37.93 9.32
CA ALA A 740 16.74 -39.17 9.62
C ALA A 740 15.37 -39.20 8.91
N LEU A 741 15.05 -40.29 8.21
CA LEU A 741 13.89 -40.46 7.32
C LEU A 741 12.62 -40.95 8.03
#